data_AF-A0A814WRV8-F1
#
_entry.id   AF-A0A814WRV8-F1
#
_cell.length_a   1.000
_cell.length_b   1.000
_cell.length_c   1.000
_cell.angle_alpha   90.00
_cell.angle_beta   90.00
_cell.angle_gamma   90.00
#
_symmetry.space_group_name_H-M   'P 1'
#
loop_
_entity.id
_entity.type
_entity.pdbx_description
1 polymer ?
#
loop_
_entity_poly.entity_id
_entity_poly.type
_entity_poly.pdbx_seq_one_letter_code
_entity_poly.pdbx_strand_id
1 'polypeptide(L)'
;MLNRFTDIEAISKHTPINAYLNSPLVPLETAVQPISNLVDNIVTNVAEAKKKSTKTPAHGLTHDEASAIYLYTMESGPKSVYTVLNKALRSNISSNVLPWFSYLKLLHTALNKLPSVNARVWRGIRENISGQYASGANFTWSAVTSCAEQVEIVQNFLIEGSYNTLFSIDCIHGKSIKDHSHYVSENEIILMPGTRLEVFGKPFCMNGIYIVQLKEITKQTPVASVTSTVSSLPDIKTLKLQKSSSTLTTATTAAKLTSKIPSTTETTDVTKILSTDKPVEQKPANNTLASKTIHCPHCLASNTWNTYIRGGTCTCNSCGKNFKEIDCPHCSESNIWKEANYIQGHKYACWSCKNSIQHVNCPHCSGANFFKDGNYQQGTVVTCCNCQKTFQELSCSHCNSSNTWKDADLKVAARITCADCKKIFQKIVCPHCLMVNNFINADYKETTKVTCAECKREFQHINCIQCGKANFYKQANYLQGTRSRCWSCKKEYQCVRCNHCSSVNKWASNYEQGLEITCVDCKKKFQHINCPHCKMGNFWIKCNYIQGSVIPCFSCKKEFQHINCPHCSVSNIWSTANYHQGGKRTCFVCKKSFQHINCIHCTVSNYFKKADYKQGQICTCFGCKKTFQHLNCPHCKWAIIYPNADYTDGTESSCPVCKKKFQHVDCPHCHEGNFFLECNYQYGLKYNCPSCQKIFQHVQCPHCLKGNFWYDDLVYKHGLKVDCYHCKQAFQHVWCPHCTKGNFWKNADDYKQGVQITCAACQNTFKHKTCNDCTTPNYWKDASVDVSTGVNCCTCQKPL
;
A
#
# COMPACT_ATOMS: atom_id res chain seq x y z
N MET A 1 7.32 -5.33 -16.05
CA MET A 1 8.17 -5.17 -14.85
C MET A 1 8.44 -6.58 -14.39
N LEU A 2 9.68 -7.05 -14.46
CA LEU A 2 9.99 -8.47 -14.36
C LEU A 2 9.69 -8.99 -12.95
N ASN A 3 8.55 -9.65 -12.81
CA ASN A 3 8.09 -10.19 -11.54
C ASN A 3 8.96 -11.40 -11.14
N ARG A 4 9.62 -12.07 -12.10
CA ARG A 4 10.38 -13.32 -11.85
C ARG A 4 11.61 -13.17 -10.95
N PHE A 5 12.26 -12.01 -10.99
CA PHE A 5 13.46 -11.75 -10.18
C PHE A 5 13.15 -11.07 -8.85
N THR A 6 11.88 -10.72 -8.58
CA THR A 6 11.50 -9.83 -7.47
C THR A 6 10.39 -10.34 -6.56
N ASP A 7 9.85 -11.53 -6.84
CA ASP A 7 8.79 -12.16 -6.06
C ASP A 7 9.32 -12.83 -4.78
N ILE A 8 8.44 -12.89 -3.79
CA ILE A 8 8.81 -13.25 -2.41
C ILE A 8 9.02 -14.76 -2.27
N GLU A 9 10.24 -15.16 -1.90
CA GLU A 9 10.62 -16.48 -1.42
C GLU A 9 10.46 -16.54 0.11
N ALA A 10 9.55 -17.38 0.62
CA ALA A 10 9.45 -17.66 2.05
C ALA A 10 10.29 -18.90 2.40
N ILE A 11 10.96 -18.86 3.56
CA ILE A 11 11.65 -20.02 4.11
C ILE A 11 10.63 -21.14 4.34
N SER A 12 10.73 -22.23 3.57
CA SER A 12 9.86 -23.39 3.74
C SER A 12 10.41 -24.29 4.85
N LYS A 13 9.55 -24.62 5.81
CA LYS A 13 9.82 -25.65 6.85
C LYS A 13 9.32 -27.04 6.44
N HIS A 14 8.75 -27.17 5.24
CA HIS A 14 8.15 -28.42 4.76
C HIS A 14 9.04 -29.09 3.72
N THR A 15 8.97 -30.42 3.66
CA THR A 15 9.68 -31.22 2.66
C THR A 15 9.23 -30.83 1.25
N PRO A 16 10.16 -30.61 0.29
CA PRO A 16 9.80 -30.36 -1.10
C PRO A 16 8.87 -31.44 -1.67
N ILE A 17 7.85 -31.02 -2.40
CA ILE A 17 6.91 -31.94 -3.05
C ILE A 17 7.59 -32.54 -4.27
N ASN A 18 8.15 -33.75 -4.13
CA ASN A 18 8.84 -34.46 -5.22
C ASN A 18 7.95 -35.52 -5.89
N ALA A 19 6.69 -35.67 -5.48
CA ALA A 19 5.78 -36.69 -6.01
C ALA A 19 5.53 -36.55 -7.53
N TYR A 20 5.68 -35.35 -8.10
CA TYR A 20 5.58 -35.13 -9.54
C TYR A 20 6.67 -35.85 -10.35
N LEU A 21 7.80 -36.23 -9.73
CA LEU A 21 8.88 -36.96 -10.42
C LEU A 21 8.42 -38.34 -10.91
N ASN A 22 7.42 -38.92 -10.27
CA ASN A 22 6.81 -40.20 -10.63
C ASN A 22 5.71 -40.06 -11.70
N SER A 23 5.36 -38.83 -12.09
CA SER A 23 4.37 -38.60 -13.15
C SER A 23 4.94 -38.97 -14.53
N PRO A 24 4.11 -39.44 -15.47
CA PRO A 24 4.55 -39.73 -16.83
C PRO A 24 5.02 -38.45 -17.52
N LEU A 25 6.10 -38.56 -18.32
CA LEU A 25 6.53 -37.49 -19.20
C LEU A 25 5.59 -37.43 -20.40
N VAL A 26 4.99 -36.27 -20.66
CA VAL A 26 3.98 -36.06 -21.71
C VAL A 26 4.29 -34.78 -22.51
N PRO A 27 3.77 -34.65 -23.75
CA PRO A 27 3.92 -33.43 -24.56
C PRO A 27 3.37 -32.18 -23.86
N LEU A 28 3.85 -31.00 -24.25
CA LEU A 28 3.53 -29.74 -23.56
C LEU A 28 2.02 -29.45 -23.52
N GLU A 29 1.28 -29.69 -24.61
CA GLU A 29 -0.17 -29.48 -24.68
C GLU A 29 -0.91 -30.32 -23.65
N THR A 30 -0.49 -31.58 -23.48
CA THR A 30 -1.05 -32.50 -22.49
C THR A 30 -0.67 -32.08 -21.08
N ALA A 31 0.60 -31.67 -20.89
CA ALA A 31 1.13 -31.27 -19.59
C ALA A 31 0.40 -30.07 -18.99
N VAL A 32 -0.12 -29.16 -19.82
CA VAL A 32 -0.83 -27.95 -19.36
C VAL A 32 -2.34 -28.12 -19.19
N GLN A 33 -2.94 -29.21 -19.67
CA GLN A 33 -4.40 -29.40 -19.59
C GLN A 33 -4.97 -29.22 -18.17
N PRO A 34 -4.37 -29.80 -17.11
CA PRO A 34 -4.92 -29.70 -15.76
C PRO A 34 -4.84 -28.28 -15.17
N ILE A 35 -3.98 -27.42 -15.71
CA ILE A 35 -3.76 -26.04 -15.24
C ILE A 35 -4.46 -24.99 -16.12
N SER A 36 -5.24 -25.42 -17.11
CA SER A 36 -5.86 -24.53 -18.11
C SER A 36 -6.79 -23.47 -17.51
N ASN A 37 -7.47 -23.79 -16.41
CA ASN A 37 -8.35 -22.85 -15.68
C ASN A 37 -7.60 -21.98 -14.65
N LEU A 38 -6.33 -22.27 -14.38
CA LEU A 38 -5.51 -21.59 -13.37
C LEU A 38 -4.65 -20.47 -13.97
N VAL A 39 -4.27 -20.62 -15.24
CA VAL A 39 -3.36 -19.73 -15.97
C VAL A 39 -4.11 -19.06 -17.12
N ASP A 40 -4.01 -17.74 -17.21
CA ASP A 40 -4.71 -16.99 -18.26
C ASP A 40 -4.05 -17.24 -19.64
N ASN A 41 -4.88 -17.42 -20.68
CA ASN A 41 -4.45 -17.60 -22.08
C ASN A 41 -3.43 -18.74 -22.31
N ILE A 42 -3.45 -19.79 -21.47
CA ILE A 42 -2.47 -20.89 -21.52
C ILE A 42 -2.34 -21.56 -22.89
N VAL A 43 -3.45 -21.76 -23.62
CA VAL A 43 -3.46 -22.38 -24.95
C VAL A 43 -2.68 -21.52 -25.96
N THR A 44 -2.95 -20.21 -25.97
CA THR A 44 -2.24 -19.25 -26.82
C THR A 44 -0.75 -19.18 -26.45
N ASN A 45 -0.43 -19.15 -25.16
CA ASN A 45 0.94 -19.11 -24.68
C ASN A 45 1.73 -20.37 -25.04
N VAL A 46 1.10 -21.57 -25.00
CA VAL A 46 1.72 -22.82 -25.44
C VAL A 46 2.02 -22.80 -26.94
N ALA A 47 1.07 -22.33 -27.76
CA ALA A 47 1.27 -22.21 -29.19
C ALA A 47 2.41 -21.23 -29.52
N GLU A 48 2.48 -20.10 -28.79
CA GLU A 48 3.57 -19.14 -28.93
C GLU A 48 4.92 -19.72 -28.50
N ALA A 49 4.97 -20.40 -27.35
CA ALA A 49 6.19 -21.03 -26.86
C ALA A 49 6.73 -22.05 -27.87
N LYS A 50 5.89 -22.93 -28.40
CA LYS A 50 6.30 -23.88 -29.45
C LYS A 50 6.76 -23.19 -30.72
N LYS A 51 6.08 -22.11 -31.14
CA LYS A 51 6.48 -21.37 -32.33
C LYS A 51 7.84 -20.70 -32.18
N LYS A 52 8.17 -20.21 -30.98
CA LYS A 52 9.38 -19.44 -30.69
C LYS A 52 10.56 -20.29 -30.26
N SER A 53 10.32 -21.45 -29.67
CA SER A 53 11.38 -22.39 -29.32
C SER A 53 11.99 -23.04 -30.55
N THR A 54 13.30 -23.25 -30.51
CA THR A 54 14.03 -23.94 -31.58
C THR A 54 13.52 -25.37 -31.75
N LYS A 55 13.38 -25.82 -33.01
CA LYS A 55 12.98 -27.21 -33.32
C LYS A 55 14.08 -28.23 -33.04
N THR A 56 15.33 -27.79 -33.04
CA THR A 56 16.56 -28.54 -32.70
C THR A 56 17.26 -27.89 -31.51
N PRO A 57 16.68 -27.95 -30.30
CA PRO A 57 17.26 -27.30 -29.14
C PRO A 57 18.55 -28.01 -28.68
N ALA A 58 19.46 -27.26 -28.07
CA ALA A 58 20.75 -27.77 -27.58
C ALA A 58 20.59 -28.76 -26.41
N HIS A 59 21.71 -29.37 -25.99
CA HIS A 59 21.80 -30.24 -24.80
C HIS A 59 20.84 -31.45 -24.78
N GLY A 60 20.38 -31.90 -25.95
CA GLY A 60 19.49 -33.06 -26.06
C GLY A 60 18.06 -32.81 -25.56
N LEU A 61 17.64 -31.55 -25.47
CA LEU A 61 16.26 -31.21 -25.18
C LEU A 61 15.35 -31.66 -26.34
N THR A 62 14.12 -32.02 -26.02
CA THR A 62 13.06 -32.13 -27.02
C THR A 62 12.47 -30.75 -27.30
N HIS A 63 11.74 -30.61 -28.40
CA HIS A 63 11.04 -29.38 -28.70
C HIS A 63 10.01 -29.01 -27.61
N ASP A 64 9.32 -30.00 -27.03
CA ASP A 64 8.39 -29.79 -25.91
C ASP A 64 9.09 -29.32 -24.63
N GLU A 65 10.26 -29.88 -24.32
CA GLU A 65 11.07 -29.50 -23.15
C GLU A 65 11.59 -28.06 -23.27
N ALA A 66 12.13 -27.68 -24.43
CA ALA A 66 12.56 -26.31 -24.69
C ALA A 66 11.38 -25.32 -24.65
N SER A 67 10.23 -25.73 -25.18
CA SER A 67 9.00 -24.93 -25.13
C SER A 67 8.45 -24.78 -23.71
N ALA A 68 8.63 -25.78 -22.85
CA ALA A 68 8.23 -25.71 -21.44
C ALA A 68 9.05 -24.66 -20.68
N ILE A 69 10.37 -24.59 -20.92
CA ILE A 69 11.25 -23.54 -20.35
C ILE A 69 10.84 -22.16 -20.86
N TYR A 70 10.62 -22.03 -22.17
CA TYR A 70 10.17 -20.77 -22.77
C TYR A 70 8.86 -20.30 -22.14
N LEU A 71 7.86 -21.18 -22.05
CA LEU A 71 6.56 -20.90 -21.45
C LEU A 71 6.68 -20.48 -19.98
N TYR A 72 7.56 -21.10 -19.21
CA TYR A 72 7.81 -20.72 -17.81
C TYR A 72 8.27 -19.26 -17.73
N THR A 73 9.12 -18.81 -18.64
CA THR A 73 9.63 -17.43 -18.64
C THR A 73 8.69 -16.39 -19.22
N MET A 74 7.54 -16.76 -19.81
CA MET A 74 6.61 -15.77 -20.37
C MET A 74 5.88 -14.97 -19.27
N GLU A 75 5.94 -13.63 -19.32
CA GLU A 75 5.18 -12.74 -18.43
C GLU A 75 3.83 -12.31 -19.04
N SER A 76 2.96 -13.27 -19.34
CA SER A 76 1.66 -13.03 -19.98
C SER A 76 0.57 -12.37 -19.09
N GLY A 77 0.95 -11.80 -17.94
CA GLY A 77 0.06 -11.10 -17.01
C GLY A 77 0.16 -11.58 -15.55
N PRO A 78 -0.79 -11.18 -14.67
CA PRO A 78 -0.76 -11.51 -13.24
C PRO A 78 -0.98 -13.00 -12.92
N LYS A 79 -1.47 -13.79 -13.88
CA LYS A 79 -1.61 -15.25 -13.77
C LYS A 79 -0.83 -15.97 -14.88
N SER A 80 0.43 -15.59 -15.08
CA SER A 80 1.36 -16.36 -15.93
C SER A 80 1.74 -17.70 -15.28
N VAL A 81 2.28 -18.63 -16.08
CA VAL A 81 2.74 -19.95 -15.62
C VAL A 81 3.70 -19.82 -14.43
N TYR A 82 4.76 -19.01 -14.58
CA TYR A 82 5.68 -18.66 -13.51
C TYR A 82 4.98 -18.30 -12.20
N THR A 83 4.06 -17.32 -12.28
CA THR A 83 3.47 -16.67 -11.11
C THR A 83 2.58 -17.64 -10.35
N VAL A 84 1.75 -18.40 -11.07
CA VAL A 84 0.79 -19.32 -10.45
C VAL A 84 1.49 -20.59 -9.96
N LEU A 85 2.47 -21.13 -10.71
CA LEU A 85 3.25 -22.30 -10.32
C LEU A 85 4.03 -22.03 -9.02
N ASN A 86 4.82 -20.96 -8.98
CA ASN A 86 5.65 -20.68 -7.81
C ASN A 86 4.81 -20.31 -6.59
N LYS A 87 3.63 -19.71 -6.79
CA LYS A 87 2.65 -19.53 -5.71
C LYS A 87 2.12 -20.86 -5.18
N ALA A 88 1.83 -21.83 -6.05
CA ALA A 88 1.37 -23.16 -5.64
C ALA A 88 2.46 -23.91 -4.87
N LEU A 89 3.70 -23.89 -5.37
CA LEU A 89 4.87 -24.54 -4.75
C LEU A 89 5.22 -23.96 -3.36
N ARG A 90 4.95 -22.67 -3.13
CA ARG A 90 5.12 -22.02 -1.81
C ARG A 90 3.96 -22.26 -0.84
N SER A 91 2.85 -22.85 -1.31
CA SER A 91 1.68 -23.06 -0.46
C SER A 91 1.84 -24.32 0.39
N ASN A 92 1.38 -24.28 1.65
CA ASN A 92 1.38 -25.44 2.55
C ASN A 92 0.26 -26.45 2.23
N ILE A 93 -0.40 -26.33 1.08
CA ILE A 93 -1.57 -27.13 0.70
C ILE A 93 -1.19 -27.94 -0.54
N SER A 94 -0.85 -29.22 -0.35
CA SER A 94 -0.37 -30.12 -1.40
C SER A 94 -1.34 -30.24 -2.59
N SER A 95 -2.65 -30.10 -2.36
CA SER A 95 -3.66 -30.13 -3.43
C SER A 95 -3.55 -28.99 -4.45
N ASN A 96 -2.90 -27.88 -4.09
CA ASN A 96 -2.67 -26.77 -5.02
C ASN A 96 -1.59 -27.09 -6.06
N VAL A 97 -0.64 -27.98 -5.73
CA VAL A 97 0.46 -28.37 -6.62
C VAL A 97 0.07 -29.56 -7.49
N LEU A 98 -0.90 -30.38 -7.06
CA LEU A 98 -1.33 -31.57 -7.79
C LEU A 98 -1.66 -31.34 -9.28
N PRO A 99 -2.40 -30.28 -9.68
CA PRO A 99 -2.65 -30.01 -11.09
C PRO A 99 -1.37 -29.73 -11.91
N TRP A 100 -0.29 -29.30 -11.25
CA TRP A 100 0.96 -28.92 -11.90
C TRP A 100 1.89 -30.11 -12.16
N PHE A 101 1.58 -31.31 -11.68
CA PHE A 101 2.54 -32.43 -11.69
C PHE A 101 3.05 -32.77 -13.09
N SER A 102 2.16 -32.82 -14.10
CA SER A 102 2.57 -33.10 -15.49
C SER A 102 3.47 -32.01 -16.07
N TYR A 103 3.15 -30.74 -15.83
CA TYR A 103 3.99 -29.62 -16.28
C TYR A 103 5.32 -29.55 -15.51
N LEU A 104 5.31 -29.75 -14.20
CA LEU A 104 6.52 -29.81 -13.36
C LEU A 104 7.44 -30.96 -13.75
N LYS A 105 6.88 -32.13 -14.09
CA LYS A 105 7.66 -33.25 -14.61
C LYS A 105 8.38 -32.87 -15.90
N LEU A 106 7.66 -32.28 -16.86
CA LEU A 106 8.23 -31.84 -18.14
C LEU A 106 9.31 -30.76 -17.94
N LEU A 107 9.03 -29.72 -17.15
CA LEU A 107 9.98 -28.65 -16.85
C LEU A 107 11.22 -29.16 -16.10
N HIS A 108 11.04 -30.02 -15.10
CA HIS A 108 12.15 -30.61 -14.35
C HIS A 108 13.04 -31.47 -15.26
N THR A 109 12.44 -32.32 -16.10
CA THR A 109 13.19 -33.13 -17.07
C THR A 109 13.99 -32.26 -18.03
N ALA A 110 13.38 -31.17 -18.54
CA ALA A 110 14.07 -30.21 -19.41
C ALA A 110 15.28 -29.56 -18.71
N LEU A 111 15.09 -29.04 -17.50
CA LEU A 111 16.13 -28.35 -16.73
C LEU A 111 17.28 -29.30 -16.32
N ASN A 112 16.99 -30.57 -16.05
CA ASN A 112 18.03 -31.55 -15.69
C ASN A 112 18.98 -31.90 -16.86
N LYS A 113 18.53 -31.76 -18.11
CA LYS A 113 19.38 -31.96 -19.29
C LYS A 113 20.38 -30.84 -19.51
N LEU A 114 20.11 -29.65 -18.95
CA LEU A 114 21.01 -28.51 -19.06
C LEU A 114 22.23 -28.68 -18.16
N PRO A 115 23.42 -28.23 -18.59
CA PRO A 115 24.61 -28.25 -17.76
C PRO A 115 24.41 -27.42 -16.49
N SER A 116 24.99 -27.87 -15.39
CA SER A 116 24.99 -27.12 -14.14
C SER A 116 26.00 -25.98 -14.19
N VAL A 117 25.60 -24.83 -13.66
CA VAL A 117 26.41 -23.62 -13.50
C VAL A 117 26.77 -23.48 -12.02
N ASN A 118 28.06 -23.50 -11.74
CA ASN A 118 28.62 -23.18 -10.44
C ASN A 118 29.10 -21.73 -10.47
N ALA A 119 28.29 -20.82 -9.93
CA ALA A 119 28.53 -19.39 -9.98
C ALA A 119 27.80 -18.66 -8.85
N ARG A 120 28.19 -17.40 -8.64
CA ARG A 120 27.43 -16.48 -7.80
C ARG A 120 26.30 -15.88 -8.61
N VAL A 121 25.07 -16.09 -8.16
CA VAL A 121 23.85 -15.56 -8.78
C VAL A 121 23.13 -14.60 -7.85
N TRP A 122 22.29 -13.75 -8.43
CA TRP A 122 21.66 -12.64 -7.73
C TRP A 122 20.15 -12.72 -7.83
N ARG A 123 19.47 -12.40 -6.72
CA ARG A 123 18.00 -12.33 -6.68
C ARG A 123 17.54 -11.17 -5.81
N GLY A 124 16.62 -10.37 -6.31
CA GLY A 124 16.09 -9.22 -5.61
C GLY A 124 14.73 -9.55 -4.97
N ILE A 125 14.38 -8.87 -3.88
CA ILE A 125 13.02 -8.86 -3.36
C ILE A 125 12.71 -7.43 -2.93
N ARG A 126 11.55 -6.91 -3.33
CA ARG A 126 11.13 -5.52 -3.05
C ARG A 126 10.66 -5.27 -1.60
N GLU A 127 11.11 -6.11 -0.67
CA GLU A 127 10.77 -6.09 0.75
C GLU A 127 11.97 -6.52 1.59
N ASN A 128 12.06 -6.05 2.84
CA ASN A 128 13.10 -6.48 3.77
C ASN A 128 12.62 -7.73 4.49
N ILE A 129 13.14 -8.86 4.03
CA ILE A 129 12.95 -10.17 4.66
C ILE A 129 14.24 -10.71 5.27
N SER A 130 15.32 -9.91 5.30
CA SER A 130 16.63 -10.32 5.82
C SER A 130 16.57 -10.85 7.26
N GLY A 131 15.64 -10.33 8.08
CA GLY A 131 15.40 -10.81 9.44
C GLY A 131 14.90 -12.26 9.54
N GLN A 132 14.46 -12.87 8.44
CA GLN A 132 14.11 -14.29 8.39
C GLN A 132 15.35 -15.20 8.24
N TYR A 133 16.47 -14.65 7.79
CA TYR A 133 17.67 -15.41 7.40
C TYR A 133 18.77 -15.25 8.45
N ALA A 134 18.68 -16.00 9.54
CA ALA A 134 19.73 -16.02 10.56
C ALA A 134 21.02 -16.66 10.03
N SER A 135 22.18 -16.10 10.37
CA SER A 135 23.49 -16.67 10.02
C SER A 135 23.60 -18.11 10.53
N GLY A 136 24.10 -19.02 9.70
CA GLY A 136 24.20 -20.46 9.95
C GLY A 136 22.89 -21.25 9.76
N ALA A 137 21.77 -20.59 9.42
CA ALA A 137 20.51 -21.29 9.22
C ALA A 137 20.48 -22.03 7.87
N ASN A 138 20.01 -23.29 7.93
CA ASN A 138 19.73 -24.11 6.75
C ASN A 138 18.23 -24.10 6.45
N PHE A 139 17.88 -23.96 5.18
CA PHE A 139 16.49 -23.98 4.73
C PHE A 139 16.37 -24.48 3.29
N THR A 140 15.12 -24.60 2.82
CA THR A 140 14.82 -25.02 1.46
C THR A 140 13.90 -24.02 0.79
N TRP A 141 14.22 -23.64 -0.45
CA TRP A 141 13.30 -22.93 -1.33
C TRP A 141 12.51 -23.93 -2.18
N SER A 142 11.19 -23.99 -1.94
CA SER A 142 10.31 -24.98 -2.58
C SER A 142 9.91 -24.62 -4.01
N ALA A 143 10.03 -23.35 -4.40
CA ALA A 143 9.66 -22.85 -5.73
C ALA A 143 10.79 -23.02 -6.75
N VAL A 144 10.44 -22.95 -8.04
CA VAL A 144 11.43 -22.77 -9.11
C VAL A 144 11.95 -21.33 -9.00
N THR A 145 13.24 -21.17 -8.71
CA THR A 145 13.78 -19.84 -8.38
C THR A 145 14.53 -19.26 -9.58
N SER A 146 14.09 -18.09 -10.04
CA SER A 146 14.77 -17.34 -11.10
C SER A 146 15.82 -16.38 -10.52
N CYS A 147 17.06 -16.49 -10.98
CA CYS A 147 18.18 -15.65 -10.57
C CYS A 147 18.84 -15.02 -11.79
N ALA A 148 19.43 -13.84 -11.61
CA ALA A 148 20.27 -13.23 -12.64
C ALA A 148 21.73 -13.59 -12.39
N GLU A 149 22.49 -13.80 -13.48
CA GLU A 149 23.94 -13.98 -13.41
C GLU A 149 24.66 -12.70 -12.99
N GLN A 150 24.16 -11.53 -13.43
CA GLN A 150 24.75 -10.22 -13.16
C GLN A 150 23.92 -9.40 -12.17
N VAL A 151 24.59 -8.70 -11.27
CA VAL A 151 23.93 -7.93 -10.20
C VAL A 151 23.19 -6.71 -10.74
N GLU A 152 23.69 -6.12 -11.83
CA GLU A 152 23.15 -4.94 -12.52
C GLU A 152 21.73 -5.20 -13.02
N ILE A 153 21.47 -6.43 -13.50
CA ILE A 153 20.14 -6.87 -13.94
C ILE A 153 19.17 -6.74 -12.77
N VAL A 154 19.53 -7.22 -11.59
CA VAL A 154 18.69 -7.15 -10.38
C VAL A 154 18.60 -5.73 -9.83
N GLN A 155 19.70 -4.98 -9.82
CA GLN A 155 19.76 -3.61 -9.27
C GLN A 155 18.78 -2.67 -9.95
N ASN A 156 18.61 -2.78 -11.28
CA ASN A 156 17.62 -1.99 -12.04
C ASN A 156 16.17 -2.20 -11.54
N PHE A 157 15.91 -3.28 -10.79
CA PHE A 157 14.58 -3.60 -10.25
C PHE A 157 14.44 -3.31 -8.76
N LEU A 158 15.54 -2.98 -8.08
CA LEU A 158 15.56 -2.54 -6.69
C LEU A 158 15.36 -1.03 -6.65
N ILE A 159 14.34 -0.56 -5.93
CA ILE A 159 14.08 0.88 -5.80
C ILE A 159 15.06 1.44 -4.76
N GLU A 160 15.91 2.39 -5.18
CA GLU A 160 16.83 3.08 -4.29
C GLU A 160 16.08 3.75 -3.11
N GLY A 161 16.55 3.57 -1.88
CA GLY A 161 15.87 4.09 -0.67
C GLY A 161 14.65 3.30 -0.19
N SER A 162 14.31 2.17 -0.82
CA SER A 162 13.30 1.23 -0.29
C SER A 162 13.96 0.04 0.43
N TYR A 163 13.27 -0.51 1.45
CA TYR A 163 13.73 -1.65 2.24
C TYR A 163 13.71 -2.93 1.40
N ASN A 164 14.66 -3.10 0.48
CA ASN A 164 14.76 -4.28 -0.39
C ASN A 164 15.67 -5.34 0.23
N THR A 165 15.49 -6.60 -0.15
CA THR A 165 16.46 -7.67 0.12
C THR A 165 17.15 -8.07 -1.18
N LEU A 166 18.47 -8.13 -1.17
CA LEU A 166 19.28 -8.68 -2.26
C LEU A 166 19.95 -9.96 -1.77
N PHE A 167 19.67 -11.07 -2.44
CA PHE A 167 20.34 -12.33 -2.21
C PHE A 167 21.55 -12.44 -3.13
N SER A 168 22.70 -12.73 -2.51
CA SER A 168 23.91 -13.18 -3.18
C SER A 168 24.05 -14.67 -2.91
N ILE A 169 23.92 -15.49 -3.95
CA ILE A 169 23.76 -16.94 -3.82
C ILE A 169 24.91 -17.64 -4.53
N ASP A 170 25.74 -18.36 -3.79
CA ASP A 170 26.74 -19.27 -4.35
C ASP A 170 26.03 -20.58 -4.71
N CYS A 171 25.63 -20.74 -5.97
CA CYS A 171 24.93 -21.93 -6.45
C CYS A 171 25.89 -22.96 -7.04
N ILE A 172 25.55 -24.24 -6.89
CA ILE A 172 26.33 -25.38 -7.40
C ILE A 172 25.59 -26.02 -8.58
N HIS A 173 24.26 -26.06 -8.54
CA HIS A 173 23.41 -26.72 -9.53
C HIS A 173 22.49 -25.77 -10.30
N GLY A 174 22.88 -24.49 -10.45
CA GLY A 174 22.11 -23.54 -11.25
C GLY A 174 21.98 -24.00 -12.70
N LYS A 175 20.86 -23.74 -13.35
CA LYS A 175 20.62 -24.11 -14.76
C LYS A 175 20.50 -22.84 -15.60
N SER A 176 21.46 -22.60 -16.48
CA SER A 176 21.36 -21.49 -17.43
C SER A 176 20.28 -21.80 -18.45
N ILE A 177 19.29 -20.93 -18.56
CA ILE A 177 18.18 -21.08 -19.52
C ILE A 177 18.22 -20.01 -20.62
N LYS A 178 19.34 -19.29 -20.76
CA LYS A 178 19.51 -18.18 -21.71
C LYS A 178 18.98 -18.50 -23.11
N ASP A 179 19.37 -19.65 -23.66
CA ASP A 179 19.05 -20.06 -25.03
C ASP A 179 17.62 -20.61 -25.20
N HIS A 180 16.87 -20.71 -24.10
CA HIS A 180 15.53 -21.27 -24.06
C HIS A 180 14.52 -20.32 -23.38
N SER A 181 14.95 -19.14 -22.94
CA SER A 181 14.11 -18.12 -22.28
C SER A 181 13.44 -17.20 -23.30
N HIS A 182 12.25 -16.70 -22.96
CA HIS A 182 11.59 -15.60 -23.67
C HIS A 182 12.41 -14.30 -23.60
N TYR A 183 13.24 -14.14 -22.55
CA TYR A 183 14.06 -12.97 -22.31
C TYR A 183 15.56 -13.32 -22.31
N VAL A 184 16.10 -13.56 -23.51
CA VAL A 184 17.50 -14.00 -23.71
C VAL A 184 18.53 -13.03 -23.08
N SER A 185 18.23 -11.72 -23.04
CA SER A 185 19.11 -10.69 -22.48
C SER A 185 19.28 -10.76 -20.96
N GLU A 186 18.46 -11.55 -20.25
CA GLU A 186 18.49 -11.61 -18.78
C GLU A 186 19.52 -12.61 -18.24
N ASN A 187 20.15 -13.42 -19.10
CA ASN A 187 21.08 -14.49 -18.71
C ASN A 187 20.58 -15.25 -17.47
N GLU A 188 19.30 -15.66 -17.53
CA GLU A 188 18.58 -16.21 -16.38
C GLU A 188 19.15 -17.58 -15.97
N ILE A 189 19.43 -17.72 -14.68
CA ILE A 189 19.84 -18.98 -14.03
C ILE A 189 18.70 -19.46 -13.13
N ILE A 190 18.24 -20.69 -13.35
CA ILE A 190 17.21 -21.33 -12.53
C ILE A 190 17.85 -22.15 -11.41
N LEU A 191 17.39 -21.97 -10.18
CA LEU A 191 17.56 -22.94 -9.11
C LEU A 191 16.33 -23.85 -9.06
N MET A 192 16.57 -25.16 -8.96
CA MET A 192 15.53 -26.18 -9.00
C MET A 192 14.57 -26.06 -7.80
N PRO A 193 13.30 -26.50 -7.93
CA PRO A 193 12.41 -26.55 -6.79
C PRO A 193 12.97 -27.51 -5.74
N GLY A 194 13.05 -27.05 -4.49
CA GLY A 194 13.66 -27.81 -3.41
C GLY A 194 15.15 -27.57 -3.19
N THR A 195 15.76 -26.54 -3.81
CA THR A 195 17.15 -26.14 -3.55
C THR A 195 17.36 -25.82 -2.06
N ARG A 196 18.37 -26.48 -1.48
CA ARG A 196 18.75 -26.30 -0.07
C ARG A 196 19.86 -25.26 0.04
N LEU A 197 19.70 -24.33 0.97
CA LEU A 197 20.56 -23.16 1.12
C LEU A 197 20.96 -22.98 2.58
N GLU A 198 22.19 -22.51 2.80
CA GLU A 198 22.72 -22.07 4.09
C GLU A 198 23.01 -20.57 4.05
N VAL A 199 22.62 -19.85 5.10
CA VAL A 199 23.05 -18.46 5.31
C VAL A 199 24.48 -18.45 5.86
N PHE A 200 25.48 -18.07 5.08
CA PHE A 200 26.88 -18.15 5.53
C PHE A 200 27.47 -16.81 6.00
N GLY A 201 26.73 -15.71 5.88
CA GLY A 201 27.10 -14.39 6.37
C GLY A 201 25.99 -13.74 7.18
N LYS A 202 26.34 -12.88 8.14
CA LYS A 202 25.34 -12.10 8.88
C LYS A 202 24.68 -11.10 7.92
N PRO A 203 23.34 -11.09 7.77
CA PRO A 203 22.68 -10.11 6.94
C PRO A 203 23.05 -8.68 7.36
N PHE A 204 23.33 -7.83 6.38
CA PHE A 204 23.72 -6.44 6.61
C PHE A 204 23.00 -5.51 5.64
N CYS A 205 22.89 -4.23 6.00
CA CYS A 205 22.24 -3.22 5.16
C CYS A 205 23.29 -2.29 4.59
N MET A 206 23.24 -2.07 3.27
CA MET A 206 24.07 -1.11 2.55
C MET A 206 23.17 -0.26 1.67
N ASN A 207 23.19 1.06 1.87
CA ASN A 207 22.37 2.02 1.10
C ASN A 207 20.85 1.69 1.07
N GLY A 208 20.31 1.13 2.17
CA GLY A 208 18.89 0.75 2.26
C GLY A 208 18.56 -0.63 1.68
N ILE A 209 19.52 -1.31 1.03
CA ILE A 209 19.40 -2.67 0.52
C ILE A 209 19.98 -3.64 1.56
N TYR A 210 19.15 -4.59 2.01
CA TYR A 210 19.56 -5.64 2.92
C TYR A 210 20.15 -6.80 2.13
N ILE A 211 21.42 -7.10 2.32
CA ILE A 211 22.12 -8.15 1.61
C ILE A 211 22.12 -9.42 2.47
N VAL A 212 21.70 -10.53 1.87
CA VAL A 212 21.73 -11.87 2.47
C VAL A 212 22.64 -12.75 1.61
N GLN A 213 23.64 -13.36 2.23
CA GLN A 213 24.60 -14.23 1.55
C GLN A 213 24.25 -15.70 1.80
N LEU A 214 23.98 -16.43 0.72
CA LEU A 214 23.53 -17.81 0.73
C LEU A 214 24.49 -18.70 -0.07
N LYS A 215 24.66 -19.95 0.36
CA LYS A 215 25.35 -20.97 -0.44
C LYS A 215 24.48 -22.21 -0.56
N GLU A 216 24.45 -22.83 -1.73
CA GLU A 216 23.78 -24.10 -1.94
C GLU A 216 24.50 -25.22 -1.18
N ILE A 217 23.73 -26.08 -0.51
CA ILE A 217 24.26 -27.21 0.27
C ILE A 217 23.84 -28.56 -0.32
N THR A 218 24.78 -29.49 -0.41
CA THR A 218 24.61 -30.77 -1.11
C THR A 218 24.46 -31.98 -0.19
N LYS A 219 24.75 -31.85 1.12
CA LYS A 219 24.78 -32.98 2.06
C LYS A 219 23.46 -33.17 2.82
N GLN A 220 23.02 -34.42 2.92
CA GLN A 220 22.09 -34.88 3.96
C GLN A 220 22.86 -34.96 5.28
N THR A 221 22.50 -34.16 6.28
CA THR A 221 23.00 -34.36 7.65
C THR A 221 22.25 -35.54 8.27
N PRO A 222 22.92 -36.54 8.87
CA PRO A 222 22.23 -37.64 9.55
C PRO A 222 21.48 -37.10 10.76
N VAL A 223 20.16 -37.25 10.76
CA VAL A 223 19.35 -36.98 11.96
C VAL A 223 19.53 -38.17 12.89
N ALA A 224 20.11 -37.91 14.07
CA ALA A 224 20.13 -38.88 15.16
C ALA A 224 18.70 -39.35 15.42
N SER A 225 18.52 -40.67 15.38
CA SER A 225 17.29 -41.39 15.70
C SER A 225 16.77 -40.99 17.08
N VAL A 226 15.67 -40.22 17.12
CA VAL A 226 14.80 -40.14 18.29
C VAL A 226 13.55 -40.94 17.95
N THR A 227 13.43 -42.06 18.64
CA THR A 227 12.39 -43.07 18.54
C THR A 227 11.02 -42.44 18.77
N SER A 228 10.14 -42.52 17.78
CA SER A 228 8.75 -42.08 17.86
C SER A 228 7.96 -43.05 18.74
N THR A 229 7.58 -42.63 19.95
CA THR A 229 6.45 -43.24 20.67
C THR A 229 5.16 -42.72 20.06
N VAL A 230 4.42 -43.65 19.45
CA VAL A 230 3.06 -43.44 18.94
C VAL A 230 2.12 -43.25 20.14
N SER A 231 1.36 -42.15 20.16
CA SER A 231 0.19 -42.04 21.02
C SER A 231 -0.91 -41.27 20.28
N SER A 232 -2.08 -41.90 20.31
CA SER A 232 -3.27 -41.69 19.50
C SER A 232 -4.00 -40.37 19.76
N LEU A 233 -4.73 -39.93 18.72
CA LEU A 233 -5.76 -38.89 18.76
C LEU A 233 -6.85 -39.19 19.82
N PRO A 234 -7.50 -38.13 20.34
CA PRO A 234 -8.90 -38.24 20.73
C PRO A 234 -9.83 -37.28 19.97
N ASP A 235 -11.03 -37.81 19.81
CA ASP A 235 -12.20 -37.33 19.08
C ASP A 235 -12.82 -36.01 19.54
N ILE A 236 -13.56 -35.46 18.59
CA ILE A 236 -14.52 -34.36 18.69
C ILE A 236 -15.70 -34.75 19.59
N LYS A 237 -16.04 -33.90 20.58
CA LYS A 237 -17.43 -33.55 20.94
C LYS A 237 -17.52 -32.33 21.88
N THR A 238 -18.17 -31.29 21.35
CA THR A 238 -19.19 -30.41 21.95
C THR A 238 -18.93 -29.70 23.29
N LEU A 239 -19.03 -28.36 23.32
CA LEU A 239 -19.72 -27.59 24.38
C LEU A 239 -19.96 -26.11 24.01
N LYS A 240 -21.24 -25.83 23.76
CA LYS A 240 -22.10 -24.66 24.11
C LYS A 240 -21.53 -23.22 24.14
N LEU A 241 -22.20 -22.40 23.33
CA LEU A 241 -22.19 -20.95 23.25
C LEU A 241 -22.86 -20.31 24.49
N GLN A 242 -22.14 -19.48 25.25
CA GLN A 242 -22.73 -18.60 26.26
C GLN A 242 -23.03 -17.21 25.65
N LYS A 243 -24.28 -16.78 25.80
CA LYS A 243 -24.73 -15.40 25.58
C LYS A 243 -24.30 -14.53 26.76
N SER A 244 -23.86 -13.30 26.49
CA SER A 244 -24.22 -12.15 27.33
C SER A 244 -24.04 -10.84 26.57
N SER A 245 -25.10 -10.03 26.65
CA SER A 245 -25.18 -8.63 26.25
C SER A 245 -24.42 -7.72 27.21
N SER A 246 -23.93 -6.58 26.73
CA SER A 246 -24.09 -5.29 27.43
C SER A 246 -23.66 -4.10 26.57
N THR A 247 -24.68 -3.34 26.14
CA THR A 247 -24.80 -1.86 26.22
C THR A 247 -23.55 -0.98 26.04
N LEU A 248 -23.55 -0.20 24.96
CA LEU A 248 -22.77 1.04 24.83
C LEU A 248 -23.67 2.25 25.12
N THR A 249 -23.31 2.96 26.18
CA THR A 249 -23.82 4.25 26.62
C THR A 249 -23.50 5.36 25.63
N THR A 250 -24.51 6.15 25.31
CA THR A 250 -24.46 7.45 24.63
C THR A 250 -23.74 8.50 25.46
N ALA A 251 -22.84 9.28 24.83
CA ALA A 251 -22.44 10.59 25.34
C ALA A 251 -22.28 11.58 24.18
N THR A 252 -23.19 12.55 24.17
CA THR A 252 -23.32 13.67 23.26
C THR A 252 -22.47 14.83 23.77
N THR A 253 -21.60 15.43 22.95
CA THR A 253 -21.38 16.88 23.00
C THR A 253 -20.74 17.39 21.71
N ALA A 254 -21.51 18.20 20.99
CA ALA A 254 -21.09 18.90 19.78
C ALA A 254 -20.53 20.28 20.16
N ALA A 255 -19.31 20.59 19.71
CA ALA A 255 -18.80 21.96 19.66
C ALA A 255 -18.61 22.35 18.18
N LYS A 256 -19.40 23.34 17.77
CA LYS A 256 -19.56 23.87 16.42
C LYS A 256 -18.46 24.91 16.18
N LEU A 257 -17.57 24.70 15.20
CA LEU A 257 -16.76 25.77 14.63
C LEU A 257 -16.73 25.63 13.11
N THR A 258 -17.40 26.56 12.46
CA THR A 258 -17.49 26.71 11.01
C THR A 258 -16.35 27.57 10.49
N SER A 259 -15.50 27.02 9.62
CA SER A 259 -14.66 27.81 8.72
C SER A 259 -14.76 27.24 7.30
N LYS A 260 -15.35 28.02 6.40
CA LYS A 260 -15.53 27.70 4.97
C LYS A 260 -14.17 27.57 4.27
N ILE A 261 -13.99 26.48 3.52
CA ILE A 261 -12.99 26.33 2.47
C ILE A 261 -13.77 25.97 1.18
N PRO A 262 -13.52 26.60 0.03
CA PRO A 262 -14.27 26.33 -1.19
C PRO A 262 -13.74 25.06 -1.89
N SER A 263 -14.60 24.06 -2.07
CA SER A 263 -14.37 22.99 -3.05
C SER A 263 -15.71 22.54 -3.63
N THR A 264 -16.23 23.29 -4.59
CA THR A 264 -17.43 22.93 -5.34
C THR A 264 -17.03 22.05 -6.52
N THR A 265 -17.02 20.74 -6.32
CA THR A 265 -17.25 19.79 -7.42
C THR A 265 -18.76 19.74 -7.65
N GLU A 266 -19.21 20.22 -8.80
CA GLU A 266 -20.64 20.20 -9.17
C GLU A 266 -21.12 18.74 -9.28
N THR A 267 -21.96 18.33 -8.33
CA THR A 267 -22.69 17.07 -8.39
C THR A 267 -24.08 17.36 -8.97
N THR A 268 -24.49 16.54 -9.95
CA THR A 268 -25.79 16.71 -10.63
C THR A 268 -26.67 15.49 -10.40
N ASP A 269 -27.97 15.76 -10.36
CA ASP A 269 -29.02 14.78 -10.13
C ASP A 269 -29.55 14.25 -11.48
N VAL A 270 -29.25 12.98 -11.79
CA VAL A 270 -29.85 12.31 -12.95
C VAL A 270 -31.28 11.90 -12.66
N THR A 271 -31.63 11.59 -11.40
CA THR A 271 -33.02 11.29 -11.02
C THR A 271 -33.94 12.49 -11.21
N LYS A 272 -33.51 13.74 -11.02
CA LYS A 272 -34.29 14.92 -11.44
C LYS A 272 -34.43 15.01 -12.96
N ILE A 273 -33.37 14.80 -13.73
CA ILE A 273 -33.51 14.80 -15.20
C ILE A 273 -34.46 13.68 -15.68
N LEU A 274 -34.53 12.57 -14.94
CA LEU A 274 -35.46 11.47 -15.17
C LEU A 274 -36.82 11.63 -14.47
N SER A 275 -37.01 12.67 -13.64
CA SER A 275 -38.26 12.95 -12.90
C SER A 275 -38.82 14.35 -13.15
N THR A 276 -38.19 15.15 -13.99
CA THR A 276 -38.66 16.46 -14.45
C THR A 276 -38.92 16.35 -15.94
N ASP A 277 -39.99 15.63 -16.26
CA ASP A 277 -41.11 16.18 -16.98
C ASP A 277 -42.31 15.31 -16.62
N LYS A 278 -43.50 15.90 -16.55
CA LYS A 278 -44.74 15.11 -16.50
C LYS A 278 -44.65 14.00 -17.56
N PRO A 279 -45.11 12.78 -17.30
CA PRO A 279 -45.20 11.77 -18.36
C PRO A 279 -45.93 12.40 -19.55
N VAL A 280 -45.23 12.53 -20.68
CA VAL A 280 -45.80 13.05 -21.92
C VAL A 280 -46.94 12.11 -22.32
N GLU A 281 -48.16 12.64 -22.36
CA GLU A 281 -49.43 12.00 -22.71
C GLU A 281 -49.43 10.46 -22.65
N GLN A 282 -49.49 9.90 -21.43
CA GLN A 282 -49.86 8.50 -21.26
C GLN A 282 -51.34 8.36 -21.59
N LYS A 283 -51.69 7.68 -22.68
CA LYS A 283 -53.09 7.27 -22.91
C LYS A 283 -53.39 6.03 -22.05
N PRO A 284 -54.48 6.04 -21.26
CA PRO A 284 -55.01 4.80 -20.72
C PRO A 284 -55.50 3.95 -21.90
N ALA A 285 -54.95 2.76 -22.05
CA ALA A 285 -55.49 1.74 -22.94
C ALA A 285 -55.72 0.49 -22.11
N ASN A 286 -56.94 -0.04 -22.15
CA ASN A 286 -57.19 -1.38 -21.64
C ASN A 286 -56.24 -2.35 -22.35
N ASN A 287 -55.37 -3.00 -21.58
CA ASN A 287 -54.40 -3.91 -22.17
C ASN A 287 -55.10 -5.19 -22.68
N THR A 288 -56.30 -5.46 -22.18
CA THR A 288 -57.13 -6.58 -22.59
C THR A 288 -58.27 -6.06 -23.45
N LEU A 289 -58.27 -6.44 -24.73
CA LEU A 289 -59.43 -6.26 -25.61
C LEU A 289 -60.33 -7.50 -25.53
N ALA A 290 -61.64 -7.27 -25.49
CA ALA A 290 -62.66 -8.34 -25.40
C ALA A 290 -62.60 -9.31 -26.59
N SER A 291 -62.17 -8.83 -27.76
CA SER A 291 -61.80 -9.67 -28.89
C SER A 291 -60.93 -8.88 -29.86
N LYS A 292 -59.88 -9.48 -30.44
CA LYS A 292 -59.14 -8.89 -31.57
C LYS A 292 -58.83 -9.95 -32.61
N THR A 293 -59.07 -9.61 -33.88
CA THR A 293 -58.69 -10.45 -35.02
C THR A 293 -57.44 -9.88 -35.67
N ILE A 294 -56.40 -10.70 -35.83
CA ILE A 294 -55.13 -10.31 -36.46
C ILE A 294 -54.77 -11.36 -37.52
N HIS A 295 -54.39 -10.88 -38.69
CA HIS A 295 -53.87 -11.75 -39.76
C HIS A 295 -52.42 -12.13 -39.44
N CYS A 296 -52.13 -13.42 -39.48
CA CYS A 296 -50.79 -13.91 -39.20
C CYS A 296 -49.78 -13.37 -40.23
N PRO A 297 -48.65 -12.75 -39.82
CA PRO A 297 -47.64 -12.27 -40.75
C PRO A 297 -46.86 -13.40 -41.46
N HIS A 298 -47.07 -14.65 -41.06
CA HIS A 298 -46.40 -15.82 -41.64
C HIS A 298 -47.24 -16.55 -42.69
N CYS A 299 -48.54 -16.72 -42.45
CA CYS A 299 -49.42 -17.51 -43.30
C CYS A 299 -50.72 -16.81 -43.68
N LEU A 300 -50.89 -15.53 -43.28
CA LEU A 300 -52.06 -14.69 -43.54
C LEU A 300 -53.39 -15.20 -42.97
N ALA A 301 -53.39 -16.31 -42.23
CA ALA A 301 -54.59 -16.81 -41.57
C ALA A 301 -55.11 -15.80 -40.55
N SER A 302 -56.43 -15.60 -40.53
CA SER A 302 -57.12 -14.80 -39.52
C SER A 302 -57.13 -15.55 -38.20
N ASN A 303 -56.67 -14.90 -37.13
CA ASN A 303 -56.68 -15.44 -35.78
C ASN A 303 -57.46 -14.49 -34.88
N THR A 304 -58.42 -15.00 -34.11
CA THR A 304 -59.23 -14.22 -33.17
C THR A 304 -58.92 -14.65 -31.74
N TRP A 305 -58.55 -13.68 -30.89
CA TRP A 305 -58.32 -13.91 -29.45
C TRP A 305 -59.44 -13.27 -28.64
N ASN A 306 -60.11 -14.07 -27.81
CA ASN A 306 -61.20 -13.64 -26.91
C ASN A 306 -60.69 -12.87 -25.68
N THR A 307 -59.37 -12.84 -25.46
CA THR A 307 -58.69 -12.01 -24.46
C THR A 307 -57.35 -11.61 -25.03
N TYR A 308 -57.33 -10.55 -25.83
CA TYR A 308 -56.12 -10.08 -26.48
C TYR A 308 -55.33 -9.15 -25.55
N ILE A 309 -54.07 -9.50 -25.24
CA ILE A 309 -53.14 -8.67 -24.47
C ILE A 309 -52.29 -7.86 -25.44
N ARG A 310 -52.47 -6.53 -25.46
CA ARG A 310 -51.72 -5.64 -26.38
C ARG A 310 -50.21 -5.74 -26.11
N GLY A 311 -49.43 -5.96 -27.17
CA GLY A 311 -47.98 -6.20 -27.08
C GLY A 311 -47.57 -7.56 -26.51
N GLY A 312 -48.53 -8.45 -26.21
CA GLY A 312 -48.29 -9.84 -25.85
C GLY A 312 -47.83 -10.69 -27.03
N THR A 313 -47.23 -11.84 -26.74
CA THR A 313 -46.88 -12.84 -27.78
C THR A 313 -48.15 -13.49 -28.29
N CYS A 314 -48.39 -13.40 -29.59
CA CYS A 314 -49.50 -14.05 -30.28
C CYS A 314 -48.98 -15.30 -31.00
N THR A 315 -49.58 -16.46 -30.75
CA THR A 315 -49.27 -17.70 -31.49
C THR A 315 -50.36 -17.93 -32.53
N CYS A 316 -49.97 -18.05 -33.80
CA CYS A 316 -50.92 -18.35 -34.87
C CYS A 316 -51.46 -19.77 -34.73
N ASN A 317 -52.78 -19.94 -34.68
CA ASN A 317 -53.43 -21.25 -34.59
C ASN A 317 -53.18 -22.12 -35.84
N SER A 318 -53.06 -21.50 -37.02
CA SER A 318 -52.84 -22.24 -38.27
C SER A 318 -51.39 -22.71 -38.50
N CYS A 319 -50.39 -21.88 -38.22
CA CYS A 319 -48.98 -22.21 -38.52
C CYS A 319 -48.09 -22.37 -37.27
N GLY A 320 -48.63 -22.21 -36.06
CA GLY A 320 -47.89 -22.34 -34.79
C GLY A 320 -46.81 -21.29 -34.53
N LYS A 321 -46.57 -20.34 -35.46
CA LYS A 321 -45.51 -19.34 -35.32
C LYS A 321 -45.96 -18.19 -34.43
N ASN A 322 -45.01 -17.70 -33.64
CA ASN A 322 -45.19 -16.56 -32.76
C ASN A 322 -44.95 -15.26 -33.52
N PHE A 323 -45.76 -14.25 -33.20
CA PHE A 323 -45.57 -12.87 -33.63
C PHE A 323 -46.03 -11.93 -32.51
N LYS A 324 -45.76 -10.62 -32.65
CA LYS A 324 -46.26 -9.61 -31.72
C LYS A 324 -46.93 -8.49 -32.49
N GLU A 325 -47.93 -7.88 -31.88
CA GLU A 325 -48.70 -6.77 -32.47
C GLU A 325 -48.91 -5.67 -31.44
N ILE A 326 -48.76 -4.41 -31.87
CA ILE A 326 -49.03 -3.23 -31.06
C ILE A 326 -49.64 -2.12 -31.93
N ASP A 327 -50.79 -1.61 -31.50
CA ASP A 327 -51.42 -0.45 -32.11
C ASP A 327 -50.60 0.82 -31.84
N CYS A 328 -50.37 1.62 -32.89
CA CYS A 328 -49.70 2.90 -32.78
C CYS A 328 -50.53 3.89 -31.96
N PRO A 329 -50.02 4.51 -30.87
CA PRO A 329 -50.78 5.49 -30.10
C PRO A 329 -51.07 6.80 -30.87
N HIS A 330 -50.41 7.02 -32.01
CA HIS A 330 -50.57 8.20 -32.86
C HIS A 330 -51.66 8.04 -33.91
N CYS A 331 -51.63 6.95 -34.68
CA CYS A 331 -52.55 6.72 -35.80
C CYS A 331 -53.46 5.50 -35.63
N SER A 332 -53.35 4.76 -34.52
CA SER A 332 -54.10 3.52 -34.22
C SER A 332 -53.83 2.33 -35.14
N GLU A 333 -52.95 2.47 -36.15
CA GLU A 333 -52.53 1.38 -37.03
C GLU A 333 -51.70 0.31 -36.29
N SER A 334 -51.94 -0.96 -36.62
CA SER A 334 -51.27 -2.11 -36.00
C SER A 334 -49.85 -2.31 -36.53
N ASN A 335 -48.86 -2.34 -35.64
CA ASN A 335 -47.47 -2.68 -35.98
C ASN A 335 -47.23 -4.16 -35.66
N ILE A 336 -46.74 -4.92 -36.63
CA ILE A 336 -46.57 -6.38 -36.51
C ILE A 336 -45.10 -6.76 -36.62
N TRP A 337 -44.60 -7.47 -35.60
CA TRP A 337 -43.26 -8.05 -35.59
C TRP A 337 -43.33 -9.54 -35.85
N LYS A 338 -43.00 -9.93 -37.09
CA LYS A 338 -43.11 -11.30 -37.60
C LYS A 338 -42.39 -12.32 -36.73
N GLU A 339 -41.18 -12.01 -36.26
CA GLU A 339 -40.35 -12.92 -35.45
C GLU A 339 -40.57 -12.77 -33.93
N ALA A 340 -41.64 -12.08 -33.50
CA ALA A 340 -41.91 -11.75 -32.10
C ALA A 340 -40.75 -11.05 -31.37
N ASN A 341 -39.82 -10.43 -32.12
CA ASN A 341 -38.60 -9.78 -31.62
C ASN A 341 -38.83 -8.35 -31.08
N TYR A 342 -40.07 -7.99 -30.80
CA TYR A 342 -40.40 -6.75 -30.11
C TYR A 342 -39.91 -6.79 -28.65
N ILE A 343 -39.15 -5.76 -28.27
CA ILE A 343 -38.57 -5.55 -26.94
C ILE A 343 -39.32 -4.40 -26.26
N GLN A 344 -39.88 -4.65 -25.08
CA GLN A 344 -40.53 -3.59 -24.28
C GLN A 344 -39.51 -2.50 -23.94
N GLY A 345 -39.98 -1.25 -23.91
CA GLY A 345 -39.12 -0.11 -23.64
C GLY A 345 -38.11 0.21 -24.74
N HIS A 346 -38.10 -0.48 -25.89
CA HIS A 346 -37.35 -0.04 -27.08
C HIS A 346 -38.19 0.95 -27.92
N LYS A 347 -37.49 1.90 -28.53
CA LYS A 347 -38.05 2.88 -29.46
C LYS A 347 -38.12 2.26 -30.86
N TYR A 348 -39.31 2.24 -31.44
CA TYR A 348 -39.56 1.79 -32.82
C TYR A 348 -40.24 2.91 -33.60
N ALA A 349 -40.09 2.94 -34.93
CA ALA A 349 -40.88 3.82 -35.79
C ALA A 349 -42.15 3.10 -36.24
N CYS A 350 -43.30 3.76 -36.16
CA CYS A 350 -44.54 3.20 -36.70
C CYS A 350 -44.44 3.05 -38.22
N TRP A 351 -44.84 1.91 -38.77
CA TRP A 351 -44.76 1.67 -40.22
C TRP A 351 -45.65 2.63 -41.03
N SER A 352 -46.81 3.03 -40.48
CA SER A 352 -47.77 3.92 -41.12
C SER A 352 -47.39 5.39 -40.92
N CYS A 353 -47.49 5.93 -39.70
CA CYS A 353 -47.30 7.37 -39.47
C CYS A 353 -45.84 7.81 -39.25
N LYS A 354 -44.87 6.89 -39.26
CA LYS A 354 -43.42 7.11 -39.02
C LYS A 354 -43.03 7.68 -37.65
N ASN A 355 -44.00 8.14 -36.85
CA ASN A 355 -43.74 8.60 -35.49
C ASN A 355 -43.18 7.48 -34.62
N SER A 356 -42.37 7.88 -33.64
CA SER A 356 -41.78 6.96 -32.69
C SER A 356 -42.83 6.39 -31.75
N ILE A 357 -42.70 5.12 -31.42
CA ILE A 357 -43.54 4.40 -30.47
C ILE A 357 -42.65 3.64 -29.48
N GLN A 358 -43.07 3.66 -28.23
CA GLN A 358 -42.43 2.92 -27.14
C GLN A 358 -43.51 2.57 -26.13
N HIS A 359 -43.47 1.35 -25.59
CA HIS A 359 -44.40 0.94 -24.54
C HIS A 359 -43.71 0.07 -23.50
N VAL A 360 -44.25 0.08 -22.29
CA VAL A 360 -43.89 -0.84 -21.20
C VAL A 360 -45.14 -1.30 -20.47
N ASN A 361 -45.17 -2.58 -20.07
CA ASN A 361 -46.29 -3.13 -19.32
C ASN A 361 -46.08 -2.94 -17.81
N CYS A 362 -47.13 -2.53 -17.12
CA CYS A 362 -47.11 -2.39 -15.67
C CYS A 362 -47.09 -3.78 -15.01
N PRO A 363 -46.13 -4.09 -14.12
CA PRO A 363 -46.09 -5.37 -13.43
C PRO A 363 -47.21 -5.56 -12.40
N HIS A 364 -47.95 -4.50 -12.04
CA HIS A 364 -49.04 -4.56 -11.04
C HIS A 364 -50.38 -4.96 -11.64
N CYS A 365 -50.76 -4.35 -12.76
CA CYS A 365 -52.06 -4.55 -13.38
C CYS A 365 -51.98 -5.04 -14.83
N SER A 366 -50.76 -5.35 -15.31
CA SER A 366 -50.46 -5.65 -16.70
C SER A 366 -50.84 -4.52 -17.67
N GLY A 367 -51.25 -3.33 -17.23
CA GLY A 367 -51.65 -2.22 -18.10
C GLY A 367 -50.50 -1.71 -18.99
N ALA A 368 -50.77 -1.45 -20.27
CA ALA A 368 -49.78 -0.93 -21.21
C ALA A 368 -49.61 0.59 -21.06
N ASN A 369 -48.36 1.05 -20.91
CA ASN A 369 -48.02 2.47 -20.80
C ASN A 369 -47.29 2.87 -22.07
N PHE A 370 -47.88 3.77 -22.87
CA PHE A 370 -47.34 4.25 -24.13
C PHE A 370 -46.64 5.60 -23.96
N PHE A 371 -45.52 5.77 -24.66
CA PHE A 371 -44.76 7.01 -24.72
C PHE A 371 -44.71 7.51 -26.17
N LYS A 372 -45.48 8.55 -26.44
CA LYS A 372 -45.73 9.09 -27.80
C LYS A 372 -44.45 9.56 -28.50
N ASP A 373 -43.47 10.09 -27.78
CA ASP A 373 -42.23 10.59 -28.41
C ASP A 373 -41.08 9.57 -28.37
N GLY A 374 -41.33 8.37 -27.84
CA GLY A 374 -40.30 7.38 -27.56
C GLY A 374 -39.19 7.96 -26.68
N ASN A 375 -39.57 8.70 -25.64
CA ASN A 375 -38.69 9.38 -24.70
C ASN A 375 -38.52 8.61 -23.38
N TYR A 376 -39.15 7.45 -23.23
CA TYR A 376 -38.93 6.60 -22.06
C TYR A 376 -37.50 6.08 -22.05
N GLN A 377 -36.86 6.22 -20.88
CA GLN A 377 -35.53 5.70 -20.63
C GLN A 377 -35.65 4.51 -19.68
N GLN A 378 -35.03 3.40 -20.04
CA GLN A 378 -35.09 2.20 -19.21
C GLN A 378 -34.49 2.47 -17.82
N GLY A 379 -35.16 1.96 -16.78
CA GLY A 379 -34.77 2.12 -15.38
C GLY A 379 -35.30 3.39 -14.74
N THR A 380 -36.02 4.23 -15.48
CA THR A 380 -36.78 5.35 -14.91
C THR A 380 -38.00 4.86 -14.14
N VAL A 381 -38.37 5.61 -13.11
CA VAL A 381 -39.59 5.35 -12.35
C VAL A 381 -40.79 5.74 -13.21
N VAL A 382 -41.63 4.77 -13.54
CA VAL A 382 -42.86 4.96 -14.30
C VAL A 382 -44.03 4.85 -13.36
N THR A 383 -44.88 5.88 -13.28
CA THR A 383 -46.20 5.77 -12.67
C THR A 383 -47.16 5.19 -13.70
N CYS A 384 -47.81 4.08 -13.38
CA CYS A 384 -48.75 3.42 -14.29
C CYS A 384 -50.02 4.27 -14.49
N CYS A 385 -50.38 4.56 -15.74
CA CYS A 385 -51.61 5.30 -16.05
C CYS A 385 -52.90 4.58 -15.63
N ASN A 386 -52.87 3.26 -15.51
CA ASN A 386 -54.04 2.45 -15.17
C ASN A 386 -54.21 2.26 -13.64
N CYS A 387 -53.18 1.79 -12.94
CA CYS A 387 -53.28 1.49 -11.50
C CYS A 387 -52.63 2.52 -10.57
N GLN A 388 -52.02 3.58 -11.11
CA GLN A 388 -51.33 4.64 -10.37
C GLN A 388 -50.14 4.19 -9.50
N LYS A 389 -49.78 2.90 -9.51
CA LYS A 389 -48.58 2.38 -8.84
C LYS A 389 -47.34 2.65 -9.68
N THR A 390 -46.24 2.95 -9.02
CA THR A 390 -44.93 3.12 -9.65
C THR A 390 -44.31 1.78 -9.99
N PHE A 391 -43.43 1.73 -10.99
CA PHE A 391 -42.58 0.58 -11.30
C PHE A 391 -41.35 1.03 -12.07
N GLN A 392 -40.37 0.13 -12.23
CA GLN A 392 -39.23 0.32 -13.13
C GLN A 392 -39.11 -0.89 -14.06
N GLU A 393 -38.61 -0.69 -15.27
CA GLU A 393 -38.33 -1.76 -16.23
C GLU A 393 -36.92 -1.61 -16.81
N LEU A 394 -36.23 -2.74 -17.00
CA LEU A 394 -34.94 -2.82 -17.69
C LEU A 394 -34.88 -4.07 -18.57
N SER A 395 -34.41 -3.91 -19.81
CA SER A 395 -34.09 -5.06 -20.65
C SER A 395 -32.81 -5.76 -20.17
N CYS A 396 -32.75 -7.08 -20.29
CA CYS A 396 -31.54 -7.84 -19.99
C CYS A 396 -30.50 -7.65 -21.10
N SER A 397 -29.27 -7.27 -20.73
CA SER A 397 -28.18 -7.10 -21.71
C SER A 397 -27.73 -8.40 -22.40
N HIS A 398 -28.21 -9.57 -21.95
CA HIS A 398 -27.87 -10.89 -22.52
C HIS A 398 -28.92 -11.43 -23.49
N CYS A 399 -30.21 -11.22 -23.20
CA CYS A 399 -31.31 -11.85 -23.94
C CYS A 399 -32.44 -10.87 -24.29
N ASN A 400 -32.26 -9.59 -24.00
CA ASN A 400 -33.22 -8.51 -24.21
C ASN A 400 -34.57 -8.66 -23.50
N SER A 401 -34.73 -9.64 -22.61
CA SER A 401 -35.99 -9.84 -21.90
C SER A 401 -36.22 -8.75 -20.85
N SER A 402 -37.50 -8.42 -20.62
CA SER A 402 -37.93 -7.35 -19.71
C SER A 402 -37.84 -7.80 -18.25
N ASN A 403 -37.16 -7.02 -17.42
CA ASN A 403 -37.10 -7.22 -15.97
C ASN A 403 -37.80 -6.03 -15.30
N THR A 404 -38.72 -6.30 -14.38
CA THR A 404 -39.59 -5.26 -13.79
C THR A 404 -39.55 -5.27 -12.26
N TRP A 405 -39.65 -4.08 -11.66
CA TRP A 405 -39.68 -3.87 -10.20
C TRP A 405 -40.93 -3.12 -9.80
N LYS A 406 -41.74 -3.73 -8.94
CA LYS A 406 -43.05 -3.22 -8.52
C LYS A 406 -42.98 -1.98 -7.64
N ASP A 407 -41.92 -1.76 -6.87
CA ASP A 407 -41.88 -0.62 -5.92
C ASP A 407 -40.91 0.48 -6.36
N ALA A 408 -40.42 0.40 -7.60
CA ALA A 408 -39.44 1.34 -8.15
C ALA A 408 -38.21 1.55 -7.22
N ASP A 409 -37.78 0.46 -6.57
CA ASP A 409 -36.71 0.42 -5.58
C ASP A 409 -35.33 0.05 -6.18
N LEU A 410 -35.25 -0.05 -7.51
CA LEU A 410 -34.01 -0.41 -8.19
C LEU A 410 -32.96 0.68 -8.00
N LYS A 411 -31.91 0.34 -7.24
CA LYS A 411 -30.75 1.22 -7.05
C LYS A 411 -29.94 1.34 -8.33
N VAL A 412 -29.41 2.54 -8.58
CA VAL A 412 -28.48 2.79 -9.70
C VAL A 412 -27.30 1.82 -9.62
N ALA A 413 -27.00 1.17 -10.75
CA ALA A 413 -25.94 0.16 -10.89
C ALA A 413 -26.08 -1.07 -9.96
N ALA A 414 -27.30 -1.39 -9.52
CA ALA A 414 -27.58 -2.65 -8.84
C ALA A 414 -27.20 -3.86 -9.71
N ARG A 415 -26.63 -4.90 -9.10
CA ARG A 415 -26.43 -6.20 -9.76
C ARG A 415 -27.80 -6.86 -9.91
N ILE A 416 -28.21 -7.12 -11.14
CA ILE A 416 -29.53 -7.67 -11.47
C ILE A 416 -29.33 -9.06 -12.05
N THR A 417 -30.01 -10.06 -11.51
CA THR A 417 -30.12 -11.38 -12.12
C THR A 417 -31.32 -11.39 -13.05
N CYS A 418 -31.10 -11.65 -14.34
CA CYS A 418 -32.19 -11.73 -15.32
C CYS A 418 -33.20 -12.82 -14.93
N ALA A 419 -34.49 -12.49 -14.92
CA ALA A 419 -35.56 -13.44 -14.63
C ALA A 419 -35.59 -14.62 -15.60
N ASP A 420 -35.29 -14.39 -16.89
CA ASP A 420 -35.39 -15.42 -17.93
C ASP A 420 -34.07 -16.17 -18.12
N CYS A 421 -32.99 -15.49 -18.52
CA CYS A 421 -31.73 -16.18 -18.84
C CYS A 421 -30.83 -16.47 -17.63
N LYS A 422 -31.23 -16.04 -16.42
CA LYS A 422 -30.50 -16.21 -15.14
C LYS A 422 -29.09 -15.61 -15.09
N LYS A 423 -28.63 -14.94 -16.15
CA LYS A 423 -27.35 -14.22 -16.17
C LYS A 423 -27.46 -12.88 -15.45
N ILE A 424 -26.38 -12.46 -14.80
CA ILE A 424 -26.32 -11.21 -14.04
C ILE A 424 -25.90 -10.08 -14.98
N PHE A 425 -26.48 -8.90 -14.85
CA PHE A 425 -26.07 -7.69 -15.57
C PHE A 425 -26.18 -6.45 -14.67
N GLN A 426 -25.61 -5.34 -15.11
CA GLN A 426 -25.75 -4.01 -14.50
C GLN A 426 -26.03 -2.98 -15.58
N LYS A 427 -26.81 -1.96 -15.23
CA LYS A 427 -27.07 -0.80 -16.09
C LYS A 427 -26.83 0.48 -15.31
N ILE A 428 -26.23 1.48 -15.97
CA ILE A 428 -26.02 2.81 -15.39
C ILE A 428 -26.34 3.88 -16.42
N VAL A 429 -27.11 4.87 -15.99
CA VAL A 429 -27.51 6.00 -16.85
C VAL A 429 -26.37 7.01 -16.92
N CYS A 430 -26.02 7.42 -18.13
CA CYS A 430 -25.04 8.49 -18.34
C CYS A 430 -25.63 9.84 -17.89
N PRO A 431 -24.97 10.61 -17.01
CA PRO A 431 -25.46 11.93 -16.56
C PRO A 431 -25.38 13.02 -17.64
N HIS A 432 -24.82 12.71 -18.80
CA HIS A 432 -24.56 13.64 -19.88
C HIS A 432 -25.58 13.59 -21.01
N CYS A 433 -25.98 12.38 -21.40
CA CYS A 433 -26.93 12.14 -22.50
C CYS A 433 -28.10 11.25 -22.09
N LEU A 434 -28.15 10.82 -20.83
CA LEU A 434 -29.21 9.97 -20.26
C LEU A 434 -29.30 8.57 -20.88
N MET A 435 -28.36 8.21 -21.75
CA MET A 435 -28.30 6.89 -22.36
C MET A 435 -27.74 5.86 -21.37
N VAL A 436 -28.29 4.65 -21.43
CA VAL A 436 -27.95 3.54 -20.55
C VAL A 436 -26.66 2.87 -21.03
N ASN A 437 -25.70 2.70 -20.12
CA ASN A 437 -24.49 1.92 -20.34
C ASN A 437 -24.69 0.52 -19.75
N ASN A 438 -24.41 -0.50 -20.57
CA ASN A 438 -24.65 -1.91 -20.26
C ASN A 438 -23.37 -2.58 -19.76
N PHE A 439 -23.49 -3.34 -18.67
CA PHE A 439 -22.40 -4.14 -18.09
C PHE A 439 -22.84 -5.60 -18.00
N ILE A 440 -22.45 -6.38 -19.01
CA ILE A 440 -22.91 -7.75 -19.24
C ILE A 440 -22.52 -8.69 -18.09
N ASN A 441 -21.42 -8.45 -17.38
CA ASN A 441 -20.98 -9.33 -16.28
C ASN A 441 -21.22 -8.73 -14.89
N ALA A 442 -21.95 -7.61 -14.82
CA ALA A 442 -22.17 -6.88 -13.57
C ALA A 442 -20.87 -6.59 -12.78
N ASP A 443 -19.82 -6.28 -13.53
CA ASP A 443 -18.47 -5.98 -13.06
C ASP A 443 -18.27 -4.49 -12.73
N TYR A 444 -19.28 -3.66 -12.99
CA TYR A 444 -19.23 -2.25 -12.62
C TYR A 444 -19.19 -2.08 -11.10
N LYS A 445 -18.22 -1.27 -10.67
CA LYS A 445 -18.03 -0.91 -9.27
C LYS A 445 -18.16 0.59 -9.09
N GLU A 446 -18.82 0.99 -8.02
CA GLU A 446 -18.94 2.38 -7.59
C GLU A 446 -17.56 3.06 -7.54
N THR A 447 -17.47 4.34 -7.92
CA THR A 447 -16.24 5.13 -8.17
C THR A 447 -15.46 4.80 -9.45
N THR A 448 -15.88 3.82 -10.26
CA THR A 448 -15.20 3.50 -11.54
C THR A 448 -15.52 4.59 -12.55
N LYS A 449 -14.48 5.04 -13.26
CA LYS A 449 -14.64 5.92 -14.42
C LYS A 449 -15.33 5.14 -15.54
N VAL A 450 -16.42 5.67 -16.06
CA VAL A 450 -17.18 5.09 -17.17
C VAL A 450 -17.11 6.06 -18.32
N THR A 451 -16.67 5.59 -19.48
CA THR A 451 -16.82 6.33 -20.75
C THR A 451 -18.17 5.96 -21.35
N CYS A 452 -19.05 6.94 -21.55
CA CYS A 452 -20.37 6.66 -22.11
C CYS A 452 -20.25 6.11 -23.53
N ALA A 453 -20.91 4.98 -23.81
CA ALA A 453 -20.92 4.37 -25.14
C ALA A 453 -21.45 5.32 -26.23
N GLU A 454 -22.47 6.13 -25.89
CA GLU A 454 -23.14 7.04 -26.81
C GLU A 454 -22.39 8.37 -26.95
N CYS A 455 -22.34 9.19 -25.88
CA CYS A 455 -21.80 10.54 -25.99
C CYS A 455 -20.28 10.64 -25.78
N LYS A 456 -19.57 9.52 -25.57
CA LYS A 456 -18.12 9.41 -25.33
C LYS A 456 -17.56 10.20 -24.13
N ARG A 457 -18.40 10.90 -23.37
CA ARG A 457 -18.02 11.64 -22.17
C ARG A 457 -17.85 10.70 -20.99
N GLU A 458 -16.84 10.97 -20.16
CA GLU A 458 -16.59 10.21 -18.94
C GLU A 458 -17.49 10.65 -17.80
N PHE A 459 -17.82 9.73 -16.90
CA PHE A 459 -18.45 10.05 -15.63
C PHE A 459 -18.07 9.05 -14.54
N GLN A 460 -18.32 9.42 -13.29
CA GLN A 460 -18.26 8.53 -12.13
C GLN A 460 -19.55 8.62 -11.34
N HIS A 461 -19.87 7.55 -10.62
CA HIS A 461 -21.04 7.48 -9.76
C HIS A 461 -20.66 6.98 -8.35
N ILE A 462 -21.26 7.61 -7.33
CA ILE A 462 -21.06 7.32 -5.92
C ILE A 462 -22.38 7.41 -5.15
N ASN A 463 -22.75 6.34 -4.46
CA ASN A 463 -23.93 6.29 -3.60
C ASN A 463 -23.63 6.95 -2.26
N CYS A 464 -24.47 7.91 -1.87
CA CYS A 464 -24.36 8.57 -0.57
C CYS A 464 -24.55 7.55 0.57
N ILE A 465 -23.61 7.50 1.52
CA ILE A 465 -23.76 6.64 2.72
C ILE A 465 -24.96 7.05 3.59
N GLN A 466 -25.39 8.30 3.52
CA GLN A 466 -26.44 8.84 4.39
C GLN A 466 -27.86 8.57 3.88
N CYS A 467 -28.08 8.67 2.57
CA CYS A 467 -29.43 8.53 1.99
C CYS A 467 -29.52 7.49 0.86
N GLY A 468 -28.43 6.80 0.55
CA GLY A 468 -28.37 5.79 -0.52
C GLY A 468 -28.43 6.33 -1.94
N LYS A 469 -28.77 7.61 -2.15
CA LYS A 469 -28.94 8.20 -3.49
C LYS A 469 -27.62 8.36 -4.23
N ALA A 470 -27.70 8.14 -5.54
CA ALA A 470 -26.61 8.23 -6.51
C ALA A 470 -26.14 9.67 -6.72
N ASN A 471 -24.84 9.93 -6.62
CA ASN A 471 -24.21 11.20 -6.95
C ASN A 471 -23.31 11.00 -8.17
N PHE A 472 -23.51 11.80 -9.22
CA PHE A 472 -22.78 11.69 -10.47
C PHE A 472 -21.75 12.82 -10.62
N TYR A 473 -20.57 12.46 -11.08
CA TYR A 473 -19.45 13.35 -11.37
C TYR A 473 -19.22 13.33 -12.87
N LYS A 474 -19.72 14.36 -13.56
CA LYS A 474 -19.73 14.51 -15.02
C LYS A 474 -18.33 14.55 -15.67
N GLN A 475 -17.26 14.76 -14.93
CA GLN A 475 -15.91 14.74 -15.48
C GLN A 475 -15.09 13.55 -14.97
N ALA A 476 -15.74 12.59 -14.31
CA ALA A 476 -15.07 11.45 -13.70
C ALA A 476 -13.87 11.87 -12.81
N ASN A 477 -14.02 13.00 -12.12
CA ASN A 477 -12.98 13.70 -11.38
C ASN A 477 -13.12 13.56 -9.87
N TYR A 478 -13.93 12.62 -9.38
CA TYR A 478 -13.98 12.36 -7.95
C TYR A 478 -12.63 11.84 -7.48
N LEU A 479 -12.04 12.57 -6.54
CA LEU A 479 -10.78 12.21 -5.91
C LEU A 479 -11.05 11.40 -4.66
N GLN A 480 -10.47 10.20 -4.59
CA GLN A 480 -10.71 9.28 -3.47
C GLN A 480 -10.31 9.92 -2.15
N GLY A 481 -11.13 9.75 -1.12
CA GLY A 481 -10.90 10.34 0.20
C GLY A 481 -11.09 11.86 0.28
N THR A 482 -11.49 12.55 -0.80
CA THR A 482 -11.92 13.97 -0.68
C THR A 482 -13.34 14.07 -0.16
N ARG A 483 -13.62 15.12 0.63
CA ARG A 483 -14.98 15.39 1.10
C ARG A 483 -15.86 15.75 -0.08
N SER A 484 -17.04 15.12 -0.13
CA SER A 484 -18.07 15.39 -1.12
C SER A 484 -19.39 15.63 -0.42
N ARG A 485 -20.18 16.56 -0.94
CA ARG A 485 -21.50 16.89 -0.40
C ARG A 485 -22.57 16.22 -1.24
N CYS A 486 -23.44 15.43 -0.61
CA CYS A 486 -24.52 14.78 -1.33
C CYS A 486 -25.52 15.81 -1.87
N TRP A 487 -25.86 15.72 -3.16
CA TRP A 487 -26.82 16.65 -3.76
C TRP A 487 -28.21 16.54 -3.12
N SER A 488 -28.63 15.35 -2.67
CA SER A 488 -29.97 15.13 -2.14
C SER A 488 -30.09 15.46 -0.65
N CYS A 489 -29.29 14.84 0.22
CA CYS A 489 -29.43 15.06 1.66
C CYS A 489 -28.53 16.18 2.21
N LYS A 490 -27.71 16.80 1.35
CA LYS A 490 -26.76 17.89 1.69
C LYS A 490 -25.69 17.55 2.73
N LYS A 491 -25.65 16.30 3.22
CA LYS A 491 -24.62 15.82 4.15
C LYS A 491 -23.31 15.51 3.42
N GLU A 492 -22.20 15.74 4.10
CA GLU A 492 -20.86 15.43 3.60
C GLU A 492 -20.50 13.96 3.85
N TYR A 493 -19.68 13.42 2.96
CA TYR A 493 -19.12 12.08 3.08
C TYR A 493 -17.80 11.98 2.32
N GLN A 494 -17.00 10.98 2.66
CA GLN A 494 -15.77 10.62 1.95
C GLN A 494 -15.86 9.16 1.55
N CYS A 495 -15.23 8.79 0.44
CA CYS A 495 -15.09 7.39 0.08
C CYS A 495 -13.76 7.04 -0.58
N VAL A 496 -13.28 5.85 -0.29
CA VAL A 496 -12.01 5.29 -0.78
C VAL A 496 -12.24 3.85 -1.19
N ARG A 497 -11.77 3.49 -2.38
CA ARG A 497 -11.84 2.13 -2.90
C ARG A 497 -10.76 1.27 -2.25
N CYS A 498 -11.15 0.08 -1.78
CA CYS A 498 -10.21 -0.91 -1.28
C CYS A 498 -9.43 -1.53 -2.43
N ASN A 499 -8.10 -1.49 -2.39
CA ASN A 499 -7.29 -2.09 -3.46
C ASN A 499 -7.29 -3.63 -3.47
N HIS A 500 -7.84 -4.28 -2.43
CA HIS A 500 -7.92 -5.74 -2.33
C HIS A 500 -9.10 -6.37 -3.06
N CYS A 501 -10.28 -5.76 -2.95
CA CYS A 501 -11.55 -6.31 -3.50
C CYS A 501 -12.32 -5.27 -4.33
N SER A 502 -11.78 -4.05 -4.42
CA SER A 502 -12.38 -2.89 -5.08
C SER A 502 -13.72 -2.43 -4.50
N SER A 503 -14.09 -2.88 -3.30
CA SER A 503 -15.23 -2.33 -2.58
C SER A 503 -15.00 -0.89 -2.17
N VAL A 504 -16.07 -0.14 -1.97
CA VAL A 504 -16.01 1.27 -1.59
C VAL A 504 -16.24 1.42 -0.10
N ASN A 505 -15.21 1.88 0.62
CA ASN A 505 -15.30 2.25 2.02
C ASN A 505 -15.80 3.71 2.09
N LYS A 506 -16.73 3.97 3.00
CA LYS A 506 -17.43 5.26 3.09
C LYS A 506 -17.42 5.75 4.53
N TRP A 507 -17.21 7.05 4.71
CA TRP A 507 -17.21 7.71 6.01
C TRP A 507 -18.17 8.89 6.01
N ALA A 508 -18.98 8.97 7.05
CA ALA A 508 -19.81 10.14 7.36
C ALA A 508 -18.99 11.29 7.98
N SER A 509 -17.87 10.95 8.60
CA SER A 509 -16.94 11.84 9.29
C SER A 509 -15.62 11.92 8.52
N ASN A 510 -14.66 12.66 9.10
CA ASN A 510 -13.34 12.82 8.52
C ASN A 510 -12.57 11.50 8.44
N TYR A 511 -12.37 11.06 7.21
CA TYR A 511 -11.33 10.11 6.85
C TYR A 511 -9.96 10.81 6.89
N GLU A 512 -9.03 10.23 7.64
CA GLU A 512 -7.65 10.69 7.72
C GLU A 512 -6.76 9.91 6.74
N GLN A 513 -6.06 10.63 5.86
CA GLN A 513 -5.13 10.02 4.92
C GLN A 513 -3.94 9.39 5.65
N GLY A 514 -3.39 8.31 5.08
CA GLY A 514 -2.23 7.61 5.63
C GLY A 514 -2.48 6.77 6.89
N LEU A 515 -3.67 6.85 7.50
CA LEU A 515 -4.05 5.92 8.56
C LEU A 515 -4.48 4.57 8.01
N GLU A 516 -4.37 3.55 8.85
CA GLU A 516 -4.82 2.20 8.55
C GLU A 516 -6.36 2.15 8.42
N ILE A 517 -6.83 1.59 7.31
CA ILE A 517 -8.23 1.42 6.97
C ILE A 517 -8.53 -0.08 6.93
N THR A 518 -9.50 -0.55 7.72
CA THR A 518 -10.04 -1.90 7.57
C THR A 518 -11.16 -1.89 6.55
N CYS A 519 -11.01 -2.67 5.48
CA CYS A 519 -12.04 -2.78 4.44
C CYS A 519 -13.35 -3.36 5.01
N VAL A 520 -14.47 -2.68 4.76
CA VAL A 520 -15.80 -3.14 5.22
C VAL A 520 -16.19 -4.52 4.69
N ASP A 521 -15.78 -4.85 3.46
CA ASP A 521 -16.16 -6.09 2.80
C ASP A 521 -15.13 -7.21 3.02
N CYS A 522 -13.90 -7.04 2.52
CA CYS A 522 -12.89 -8.11 2.59
C CYS A 522 -12.11 -8.18 3.92
N LYS A 523 -12.37 -7.27 4.87
CA LYS A 523 -11.70 -7.18 6.18
C LYS A 523 -10.18 -6.97 6.16
N LYS A 524 -9.56 -6.89 4.98
CA LYS A 524 -8.13 -6.59 4.84
C LYS A 524 -7.86 -5.12 5.11
N LYS A 525 -6.73 -4.85 5.77
CA LYS A 525 -6.27 -3.51 6.13
C LYS A 525 -5.49 -2.88 4.98
N PHE A 526 -5.65 -1.59 4.72
CA PHE A 526 -4.84 -0.84 3.75
C PHE A 526 -4.66 0.62 4.17
N GLN A 527 -3.69 1.34 3.60
CA GLN A 527 -3.57 2.80 3.75
C GLN A 527 -3.74 3.48 2.39
N HIS A 528 -4.18 4.75 2.40
CA HIS A 528 -4.39 5.55 1.19
C HIS A 528 -3.97 7.02 1.37
N ILE A 529 -3.22 7.56 0.41
CA ILE A 529 -2.81 8.98 0.35
C ILE A 529 -2.83 9.48 -1.09
N ASN A 530 -3.46 10.63 -1.33
CA ASN A 530 -3.45 11.29 -2.63
C ASN A 530 -2.11 12.00 -2.88
N CYS A 531 -1.56 11.81 -4.08
CA CYS A 531 -0.42 12.56 -4.55
C CYS A 531 -0.77 14.05 -4.72
N PRO A 532 0.03 14.99 -4.20
CA PRO A 532 -0.23 16.42 -4.40
C PRO A 532 -0.09 16.85 -5.86
N HIS A 533 0.72 16.14 -6.65
CA HIS A 533 1.07 16.47 -8.04
C HIS A 533 -0.01 16.06 -9.05
N CYS A 534 -0.38 14.78 -9.09
CA CYS A 534 -1.32 14.24 -10.08
C CYS A 534 -2.70 13.91 -9.48
N LYS A 535 -2.90 14.13 -8.18
CA LYS A 535 -4.12 13.81 -7.43
C LYS A 535 -4.53 12.32 -7.43
N MET A 536 -3.69 11.43 -7.97
CA MET A 536 -3.93 9.99 -7.89
C MET A 536 -3.60 9.44 -6.50
N GLY A 537 -4.40 8.48 -6.05
CA GLY A 537 -4.22 7.79 -4.78
C GLY A 537 -3.05 6.80 -4.82
N ASN A 538 -2.23 6.81 -3.79
CA ASN A 538 -1.21 5.80 -3.48
C ASN A 538 -1.78 4.88 -2.41
N PHE A 539 -1.58 3.57 -2.56
CA PHE A 539 -2.20 2.55 -1.72
C PHE A 539 -1.17 1.58 -1.17
N TRP A 540 -1.21 1.34 0.14
CA TRP A 540 -0.36 0.34 0.81
C TRP A 540 -1.23 -0.78 1.34
N ILE A 541 -1.21 -1.90 0.62
CA ILE A 541 -1.97 -3.13 0.92
C ILE A 541 -1.52 -3.76 2.25
N LYS A 542 -0.24 -3.59 2.63
CA LYS A 542 0.34 -4.14 3.86
C LYS A 542 0.33 -3.18 5.05
N CYS A 543 -0.23 -1.98 4.89
CA CYS A 543 -0.23 -0.94 5.92
C CYS A 543 1.16 -0.57 6.47
N ASN A 544 2.18 -0.61 5.61
CA ASN A 544 3.57 -0.35 5.97
C ASN A 544 4.02 1.10 5.68
N TYR A 545 3.09 2.00 5.32
CA TYR A 545 3.42 3.41 5.19
C TYR A 545 3.56 4.05 6.58
N ILE A 546 4.66 4.80 6.73
CA ILE A 546 5.02 5.52 7.96
C ILE A 546 4.93 7.02 7.66
N GLN A 547 4.27 7.78 8.54
CA GLN A 547 4.13 9.22 8.37
C GLN A 547 5.49 9.93 8.35
N GLY A 548 5.62 10.93 7.48
CA GLY A 548 6.86 11.67 7.27
C GLY A 548 7.89 10.98 6.37
N SER A 549 7.70 9.71 5.99
CA SER A 549 8.54 9.07 4.98
C SER A 549 8.32 9.66 3.59
N VAL A 550 9.38 9.68 2.78
CA VAL A 550 9.32 10.08 1.37
C VAL A 550 8.49 9.05 0.59
N ILE A 551 7.52 9.53 -0.17
CA ILE A 551 6.58 8.74 -0.96
C ILE A 551 6.81 9.04 -2.44
N PRO A 552 7.37 8.10 -3.22
CA PRO A 552 7.35 8.21 -4.68
C PRO A 552 5.94 7.91 -5.20
N CYS A 553 5.33 8.86 -5.90
CA CYS A 553 3.99 8.63 -6.43
C CYS A 553 3.98 7.49 -7.47
N PHE A 554 3.12 6.50 -7.29
CA PHE A 554 3.05 5.34 -8.20
C PHE A 554 2.68 5.72 -9.64
N SER A 555 1.93 6.81 -9.80
CA SER A 555 1.52 7.36 -11.10
C SER A 555 2.57 8.31 -11.69
N CYS A 556 2.80 9.47 -11.08
CA CYS A 556 3.64 10.52 -11.69
C CYS A 556 5.12 10.47 -11.29
N LYS A 557 5.53 9.50 -10.46
CA LYS A 557 6.89 9.28 -9.95
C LYS A 557 7.49 10.40 -9.08
N LYS A 558 6.93 11.61 -9.09
CA LYS A 558 7.31 12.70 -8.19
C LYS A 558 7.14 12.31 -6.72
N GLU A 559 8.12 12.69 -5.92
CA GLU A 559 8.18 12.41 -4.50
C GLU A 559 7.41 13.43 -3.67
N PHE A 560 6.83 13.01 -2.56
CA PHE A 560 6.20 13.89 -1.59
C PHE A 560 6.24 13.27 -0.20
N GLN A 561 5.96 14.06 0.83
CA GLN A 561 5.81 13.56 2.20
C GLN A 561 4.46 13.95 2.77
N HIS A 562 4.00 13.18 3.75
CA HIS A 562 2.67 13.33 4.33
C HIS A 562 2.70 13.10 5.86
N ILE A 563 2.03 13.97 6.63
CA ILE A 563 1.84 13.84 8.08
C ILE A 563 0.48 14.42 8.47
N ASN A 564 -0.26 13.75 9.35
CA ASN A 564 -1.48 14.31 9.94
C ASN A 564 -1.16 15.29 11.07
N CYS A 565 -1.83 16.44 11.07
CA CYS A 565 -1.70 17.43 12.14
C CYS A 565 -2.28 16.87 13.45
N PRO A 566 -1.50 16.87 14.56
CA PRO A 566 -1.98 16.34 15.85
C PRO A 566 -3.05 17.22 16.53
N HIS A 567 -3.36 18.41 15.99
CA HIS A 567 -4.38 19.31 16.53
C HIS A 567 -5.73 19.23 15.83
N CYS A 568 -5.75 18.90 14.53
CA CYS A 568 -6.97 18.95 13.72
C CYS A 568 -7.14 17.74 12.79
N SER A 569 -6.23 16.77 12.83
CA SER A 569 -6.23 15.57 11.98
C SER A 569 -6.12 15.83 10.48
N VAL A 570 -5.93 17.08 10.05
CA VAL A 570 -5.78 17.38 8.63
C VAL A 570 -4.41 16.93 8.13
N SER A 571 -4.44 16.29 6.97
CA SER A 571 -3.29 15.88 6.18
C SER A 571 -2.41 17.07 5.78
N ASN A 572 -1.15 17.08 6.24
CA ASN A 572 -0.11 18.02 5.81
C ASN A 572 0.78 17.34 4.77
N ILE A 573 0.90 17.94 3.59
CA ILE A 573 1.61 17.36 2.45
C ILE A 573 2.70 18.32 1.99
N TRP A 574 3.92 17.80 1.83
CA TRP A 574 5.06 18.51 1.26
C TRP A 574 5.36 17.94 -0.11
N SER A 575 5.07 18.72 -1.15
CA SER A 575 5.28 18.33 -2.56
C SER A 575 6.74 18.20 -2.96
N THR A 576 7.66 18.78 -2.21
CA THR A 576 9.11 18.74 -2.47
C THR A 576 9.84 17.67 -1.68
N ALA A 577 9.13 16.90 -0.84
CA ALA A 577 9.72 15.88 0.03
C ALA A 577 10.91 16.38 0.89
N ASN A 578 10.83 17.63 1.37
CA ASN A 578 11.85 18.26 2.21
C ASN A 578 11.47 18.35 3.71
N TYR A 579 10.51 17.53 4.14
CA TYR A 579 10.18 17.38 5.55
C TYR A 579 11.27 16.56 6.25
N HIS A 580 11.71 17.07 7.40
CA HIS A 580 12.68 16.43 8.28
C HIS A 580 12.05 16.23 9.67
N GLN A 581 12.24 15.05 10.25
CA GLN A 581 11.70 14.71 11.56
C GLN A 581 12.28 15.63 12.65
N GLY A 582 11.50 15.88 13.70
CA GLY A 582 11.85 16.77 14.80
C GLY A 582 11.86 18.27 14.45
N GLY A 583 11.73 18.65 13.17
CA GLY A 583 11.63 20.05 12.77
C GLY A 583 10.30 20.68 13.15
N LYS A 584 10.31 21.92 13.65
CA LYS A 584 9.09 22.69 13.94
C LYS A 584 8.34 23.00 12.64
N ARG A 585 7.06 22.66 12.59
CA ARG A 585 6.19 22.85 11.42
C ARG A 585 4.87 23.47 11.83
N THR A 586 4.27 24.26 10.96
CA THR A 586 2.96 24.89 11.18
C THR A 586 1.93 24.25 10.29
N CYS A 587 0.83 23.77 10.87
CA CYS A 587 -0.25 23.20 10.08
C CYS A 587 -0.87 24.25 9.16
N PHE A 588 -1.01 23.94 7.88
CA PHE A 588 -1.56 24.91 6.92
C PHE A 588 -3.04 25.24 7.17
N VAL A 589 -3.79 24.37 7.86
CA VAL A 589 -5.21 24.58 8.22
C VAL A 589 -5.35 25.27 9.57
N CYS A 590 -4.99 24.61 10.67
CA CYS A 590 -5.26 25.15 12.02
C CYS A 590 -4.23 26.18 12.50
N LYS A 591 -3.16 26.42 11.72
CA LYS A 591 -2.07 27.37 12.02
C LYS A 591 -1.29 27.09 13.31
N LYS A 592 -1.53 25.96 13.99
CA LYS A 592 -0.76 25.54 15.17
C LYS A 592 0.54 24.85 14.77
N SER A 593 1.61 25.11 15.52
CA SER A 593 2.90 24.46 15.32
C SER A 593 2.98 23.11 16.01
N PHE A 594 3.65 22.14 15.40
CA PHE A 594 3.94 20.83 15.95
C PHE A 594 5.31 20.32 15.48
N GLN A 595 5.82 19.29 16.15
CA GLN A 595 6.92 18.45 15.66
C GLN A 595 6.47 17.00 15.63
N HIS A 596 7.14 16.18 14.81
CA HIS A 596 6.85 14.77 14.65
C HIS A 596 8.15 13.96 14.52
N ILE A 597 8.21 12.82 15.22
CA ILE A 597 9.35 11.90 15.19
C ILE A 597 8.82 10.46 15.26
N ASN A 598 9.27 9.60 14.36
CA ASN A 598 8.93 8.19 14.39
C ASN A 598 9.80 7.44 15.40
N CYS A 599 9.19 6.55 16.17
CA CYS A 599 9.91 5.66 17.06
C CYS A 599 10.72 4.64 16.25
N ILE A 600 12.01 4.50 16.54
CA ILE A 600 12.85 3.48 15.88
C ILE A 600 12.43 2.04 16.22
N HIS A 601 11.81 1.83 17.38
CA HIS A 601 11.44 0.49 17.85
C HIS A 601 10.16 -0.07 17.23
N CYS A 602 9.21 0.80 16.88
CA CYS A 602 7.87 0.37 16.46
C CYS A 602 7.24 1.26 15.39
N THR A 603 7.99 2.21 14.81
CA THR A 603 7.61 3.16 13.75
C THR A 603 6.45 4.10 14.07
N VAL A 604 5.84 3.94 15.24
CA VAL A 604 4.78 4.79 15.78
C VAL A 604 5.22 6.26 15.84
N SER A 605 4.35 7.15 15.35
CA SER A 605 4.60 8.59 15.18
C SER A 605 4.38 9.41 16.46
N ASN A 606 5.45 9.85 17.12
CA ASN A 606 5.36 10.69 18.32
C ASN A 606 5.19 12.17 17.92
N TYR A 607 4.17 12.83 18.48
CA TYR A 607 3.84 14.21 18.18
C TYR A 607 4.06 15.13 19.38
N PHE A 608 4.71 16.26 19.12
CA PHE A 608 4.92 17.33 20.11
C PHE A 608 4.01 18.50 19.75
N LYS A 609 2.83 18.55 20.37
CA LYS A 609 1.77 19.53 20.05
C LYS A 609 2.14 20.99 20.36
N LYS A 610 3.15 21.22 21.20
CA LYS A 610 3.68 22.55 21.52
C LYS A 610 4.90 22.92 20.67
N ALA A 611 5.39 22.00 19.85
CA ALA A 611 6.64 22.12 19.11
C ALA A 611 7.84 22.52 20.00
N ASP A 612 7.97 21.82 21.12
CA ASP A 612 8.95 21.99 22.20
C ASP A 612 9.97 20.84 22.30
N TYR A 613 9.98 19.91 21.34
CA TYR A 613 11.02 18.88 21.25
C TYR A 613 12.38 19.48 20.92
N LYS A 614 13.39 19.13 21.72
CA LYS A 614 14.79 19.49 21.51
C LYS A 614 15.58 18.32 20.95
N GLN A 615 16.47 18.59 20.00
CA GLN A 615 17.28 17.55 19.39
C GLN A 615 18.19 16.90 20.45
N GLY A 616 18.28 15.58 20.47
CA GLY A 616 19.05 14.85 21.49
C GLY A 616 18.29 14.66 22.82
N GLN A 617 17.11 15.25 23.00
CA GLN A 617 16.29 14.98 24.18
C GLN A 617 15.77 13.53 24.20
N ILE A 618 15.80 12.92 25.39
CA ILE A 618 15.22 11.58 25.61
C ILE A 618 13.71 11.64 25.39
N CYS A 619 13.24 10.87 24.42
CA CYS A 619 11.82 10.68 24.10
C CYS A 619 11.35 9.33 24.58
N THR A 620 10.19 9.26 25.25
CA THR A 620 9.51 7.99 25.51
C THR A 620 8.44 7.76 24.45
N CYS A 621 8.53 6.64 23.73
CA CYS A 621 7.54 6.32 22.70
C CYS A 621 6.15 6.09 23.30
N PHE A 622 5.11 6.76 22.79
CA PHE A 622 3.75 6.53 23.30
C PHE A 622 3.23 5.12 23.04
N GLY A 623 3.69 4.48 21.96
CA GLY A 623 3.32 3.12 21.55
C GLY A 623 4.03 2.04 22.36
N CYS A 624 5.33 1.83 22.09
CA CYS A 624 6.09 0.74 22.72
C CYS A 624 6.70 1.08 24.10
N LYS A 625 6.53 2.30 24.59
CA LYS A 625 7.07 2.79 25.89
C LYS A 625 8.60 2.80 26.02
N LYS A 626 9.36 2.36 25.01
CA LYS A 626 10.82 2.46 24.98
C LYS A 626 11.29 3.91 24.77
N THR A 627 12.42 4.25 25.38
CA THR A 627 13.09 5.55 25.22
C THR A 627 13.97 5.57 23.97
N PHE A 628 14.14 6.71 23.33
CA PHE A 628 15.08 6.93 22.22
C PHE A 628 15.46 8.41 22.15
N GLN A 629 16.52 8.76 21.43
CA GLN A 629 16.87 10.17 21.13
C GLN A 629 16.99 10.37 19.62
N HIS A 630 16.75 11.59 19.16
CA HIS A 630 16.81 11.95 17.74
C HIS A 630 17.58 13.26 17.50
N LEU A 631 18.54 13.22 16.58
CA LEU A 631 19.29 14.37 16.06
C LEU A 631 19.10 14.45 14.54
N ASN A 632 19.16 15.66 13.98
CA ASN A 632 19.32 15.84 12.54
C ASN A 632 20.79 16.12 12.23
N CYS A 633 21.35 15.40 11.26
CA CYS A 633 22.68 15.69 10.75
C CYS A 633 22.73 17.14 10.26
N PRO A 634 23.67 17.98 10.73
CA PRO A 634 23.75 19.37 10.30
C PRO A 634 24.08 19.50 8.81
N HIS A 635 24.78 18.52 8.23
CA HIS A 635 25.23 18.50 6.83
C HIS A 635 24.14 18.17 5.82
N CYS A 636 23.34 17.12 6.06
CA CYS A 636 22.35 16.62 5.09
C CYS A 636 20.92 16.55 5.64
N LYS A 637 20.70 17.00 6.88
CA LYS A 637 19.40 16.96 7.58
C LYS A 637 18.80 15.57 7.76
N TRP A 638 19.60 14.53 7.58
CA TRP A 638 19.20 13.15 7.84
C TRP A 638 18.99 12.91 9.34
N ALA A 639 17.91 12.22 9.70
CA ALA A 639 17.61 11.86 11.08
C ALA A 639 18.54 10.74 11.58
N ILE A 640 19.24 11.00 12.68
CA ILE A 640 20.07 10.07 13.44
C ILE A 640 19.31 9.72 14.70
N ILE A 641 19.08 8.44 14.92
CA ILE A 641 18.30 7.96 16.07
C ILE A 641 19.17 7.07 16.94
N TYR A 642 19.15 7.32 18.25
CA TYR A 642 19.82 6.54 19.27
C TYR A 642 18.77 5.66 19.97
N PRO A 643 18.70 4.35 19.65
CA PRO A 643 17.64 3.48 20.13
C PRO A 643 17.64 3.30 21.66
N ASN A 644 18.81 3.39 22.29
CA ASN A 644 18.94 3.17 23.73
C ASN A 644 18.89 4.47 24.55
N ALA A 645 18.68 5.62 23.89
CA ALA A 645 18.75 6.93 24.52
C ALA A 645 20.07 7.16 25.29
N ASP A 646 21.18 6.74 24.69
CA ASP A 646 22.55 6.79 25.20
C ASP A 646 23.40 7.92 24.58
N TYR A 647 22.79 8.80 23.78
CA TYR A 647 23.44 10.01 23.29
C TYR A 647 23.62 11.02 24.41
N THR A 648 24.83 11.57 24.50
CA THR A 648 25.16 12.68 25.41
C THR A 648 25.71 13.87 24.63
N ASP A 649 25.37 15.08 25.08
CA ASP A 649 25.85 16.32 24.48
C ASP A 649 27.38 16.36 24.42
N GLY A 650 27.92 16.77 23.27
CA GLY A 650 29.35 16.85 23.01
C GLY A 650 29.96 15.55 22.50
N THR A 651 29.22 14.43 22.51
CA THR A 651 29.69 13.17 21.92
C THR A 651 29.78 13.28 20.39
N GLU A 652 30.89 12.80 19.84
CA GLU A 652 31.07 12.69 18.38
C GLU A 652 30.02 11.77 17.79
N SER A 653 29.32 12.26 16.78
CA SER A 653 28.24 11.57 16.08
C SER A 653 28.57 11.50 14.59
N SER A 654 28.43 10.33 13.99
CA SER A 654 28.65 10.13 12.56
C SER A 654 27.34 9.94 11.82
N CYS A 655 27.12 10.73 10.76
CA CYS A 655 25.92 10.57 9.95
C CYS A 655 26.01 9.29 9.10
N PRO A 656 25.01 8.38 9.18
CA PRO A 656 25.04 7.14 8.40
C PRO A 656 24.95 7.38 6.88
N VAL A 657 24.41 8.53 6.46
CA VAL A 657 24.22 8.89 5.05
C VAL A 657 25.43 9.63 4.49
N CYS A 658 25.75 10.82 5.00
CA CYS A 658 26.83 11.63 4.43
C CYS A 658 28.23 11.29 4.99
N LYS A 659 28.33 10.36 5.96
CA LYS A 659 29.56 9.92 6.64
C LYS A 659 30.36 10.99 7.41
N LYS A 660 29.97 12.27 7.27
CA LYS A 660 30.55 13.39 8.03
C LYS A 660 30.21 13.26 9.51
N LYS A 661 31.22 13.53 10.34
CA LYS A 661 31.13 13.57 11.80
C LYS A 661 30.75 14.97 12.26
N PHE A 662 30.12 15.06 13.42
CA PHE A 662 29.84 16.33 14.10
C PHE A 662 29.65 16.10 15.59
N GLN A 663 29.72 17.16 16.40
CA GLN A 663 29.24 17.15 17.78
C GLN A 663 28.05 18.11 17.91
N HIS A 664 27.18 17.84 18.88
CA HIS A 664 26.00 18.66 19.18
C HIS A 664 25.93 18.94 20.68
N VAL A 665 25.61 20.18 21.06
CA VAL A 665 25.45 20.60 22.47
C VAL A 665 24.34 21.65 22.55
N ASP A 666 23.37 21.45 23.43
CA ASP A 666 22.32 22.44 23.65
C ASP A 666 22.86 23.66 24.41
N CYS A 667 22.49 24.85 23.95
CA CYS A 667 22.79 26.09 24.68
C CYS A 667 22.00 26.13 26.00
N PRO A 668 22.64 26.39 27.16
CA PRO A 668 21.89 26.53 28.42
C PRO A 668 20.99 27.78 28.46
N HIS A 669 21.27 28.80 27.64
CA HIS A 669 20.54 30.07 27.63
C HIS A 669 19.25 30.03 26.80
N CYS A 670 19.38 29.67 25.52
CA CYS A 670 18.25 29.67 24.59
C CYS A 670 17.74 28.27 24.26
N HIS A 671 18.45 27.23 24.71
CA HIS A 671 18.13 25.83 24.44
C HIS A 671 18.14 25.44 22.96
N GLU A 672 18.75 26.26 22.10
CA GLU A 672 19.02 25.91 20.73
C GLU A 672 20.28 25.03 20.65
N GLY A 673 20.24 24.03 19.77
CA GLY A 673 21.34 23.10 19.55
C GLY A 673 22.50 23.72 18.78
N ASN A 674 23.70 23.68 19.34
CA ASN A 674 24.93 24.12 18.69
C ASN A 674 25.62 22.93 18.02
N PHE A 675 25.99 23.06 16.75
CA PHE A 675 26.63 21.99 15.98
C PHE A 675 28.09 22.33 15.67
N PHE A 676 29.00 21.42 15.99
CA PHE A 676 30.43 21.53 15.74
C PHE A 676 30.82 20.56 14.62
N LEU A 677 30.93 21.10 13.39
CA LEU A 677 31.10 20.28 12.17
C LEU A 677 32.48 19.61 12.08
N GLU A 678 33.50 20.19 12.71
CA GLU A 678 34.87 19.66 12.71
C GLU A 678 35.17 18.79 13.93
N CYS A 679 34.17 18.50 14.77
CA CYS A 679 34.34 17.74 16.00
C CYS A 679 35.42 18.31 16.95
N ASN A 680 35.50 19.64 17.01
CA ASN A 680 36.43 20.39 17.85
C ASN A 680 35.80 20.88 19.17
N TYR A 681 34.60 20.40 19.52
CA TYR A 681 34.00 20.66 20.82
C TYR A 681 34.70 19.84 21.91
N GLN A 682 35.00 20.50 23.02
CA GLN A 682 35.77 20.00 24.14
C GLN A 682 35.17 20.51 25.45
N TYR A 683 34.94 19.61 26.40
CA TYR A 683 34.32 19.94 27.68
C TYR A 683 35.13 20.96 28.47
N GLY A 684 34.48 22.02 28.96
CA GLY A 684 35.09 23.04 29.81
C GLY A 684 35.60 24.29 29.09
N LEU A 685 35.66 24.32 27.75
CA LEU A 685 35.91 25.59 27.04
C LEU A 685 34.68 26.47 27.02
N LYS A 686 34.95 27.76 26.86
CA LYS A 686 33.95 28.78 26.58
C LYS A 686 33.57 28.71 25.10
N TYR A 687 32.28 28.55 24.83
CA TYR A 687 31.71 28.59 23.49
C TYR A 687 30.67 29.69 23.41
N ASN A 688 30.66 30.44 22.29
CA ASN A 688 29.60 31.39 21.99
C ASN A 688 28.48 30.65 21.25
N CYS A 689 27.25 30.75 21.76
CA CYS A 689 26.09 30.18 21.08
C CYS A 689 25.74 31.03 19.84
N PRO A 690 25.71 30.46 18.61
CA PRO A 690 25.37 31.22 17.41
C PRO A 690 23.94 31.80 17.44
N SER A 691 23.02 31.15 18.18
CA SER A 691 21.61 31.56 18.22
C SER A 691 21.36 32.75 19.15
N CYS A 692 21.97 32.79 20.34
CA CYS A 692 21.72 33.86 21.33
C CYS A 692 22.95 34.72 21.66
N GLN A 693 24.10 34.44 21.04
CA GLN A 693 25.36 35.17 21.21
C GLN A 693 25.89 35.23 22.66
N LYS A 694 25.40 34.34 23.53
CA LYS A 694 25.87 34.21 24.91
C LYS A 694 26.91 33.11 25.05
N ILE A 695 27.86 33.34 25.94
CA ILE A 695 28.93 32.40 26.26
C ILE A 695 28.43 31.35 27.26
N PHE A 696 28.84 30.10 27.05
CA PHE A 696 28.64 29.01 28.00
C PHE A 696 29.85 28.07 28.05
N GLN A 697 29.98 27.34 29.15
CA GLN A 697 30.88 26.21 29.32
C GLN A 697 30.06 24.98 29.71
N HIS A 698 30.49 23.81 29.26
CA HIS A 698 29.81 22.56 29.57
C HIS A 698 30.83 21.48 29.95
N VAL A 699 30.60 20.81 31.08
CA VAL A 699 31.41 19.68 31.55
C VAL A 699 30.50 18.53 31.94
N GLN A 700 30.79 17.35 31.40
CA GLN A 700 30.05 16.13 31.72
C GLN A 700 30.45 15.59 33.10
N CYS A 701 29.47 15.25 33.93
CA CYS A 701 29.73 14.58 35.21
C CYS A 701 30.19 13.13 34.96
N PRO A 702 31.32 12.67 35.54
CA PRO A 702 31.80 11.30 35.36
C PRO A 702 30.96 10.26 36.12
N HIS A 703 30.07 10.68 37.02
CA HIS A 703 29.20 9.79 37.80
C HIS A 703 27.87 9.48 37.11
N CYS A 704 27.18 10.52 36.65
CA CYS A 704 25.84 10.38 36.06
C CYS A 704 25.79 10.69 34.56
N LEU A 705 26.92 11.06 33.95
CA LEU A 705 27.07 11.39 32.53
C LEU A 705 26.21 12.57 32.05
N LYS A 706 25.55 13.29 32.96
CA LYS A 706 24.79 14.50 32.65
C LYS A 706 25.70 15.72 32.57
N GLY A 707 25.35 16.64 31.69
CA GLY A 707 26.03 17.92 31.52
C GLY A 707 25.80 18.87 32.68
N ASN A 708 26.89 19.47 33.16
CA ASN A 708 26.87 20.66 34.02
C ASN A 708 27.24 21.85 33.15
N PHE A 709 26.42 22.90 33.21
CA PHE A 709 26.58 24.09 32.40
C PHE A 709 26.93 25.27 33.30
N TRP A 710 27.87 26.09 32.85
CA TRP A 710 28.19 27.38 33.43
C TRP A 710 27.99 28.45 32.37
N TYR A 711 27.44 29.58 32.77
CA TYR A 711 27.09 30.64 31.87
C TYR A 711 27.05 31.98 32.62
N ASP A 712 27.07 33.08 31.86
CA ASP A 712 27.22 34.45 32.38
C ASP A 712 28.54 34.59 33.19
N ASP A 713 28.49 35.12 34.42
CA ASP A 713 29.68 35.33 35.28
C ASP A 713 30.20 34.05 35.93
N LEU A 714 29.44 32.95 35.83
CA LEU A 714 29.86 31.66 36.36
C LEU A 714 30.88 31.04 35.39
N VAL A 715 32.12 30.92 35.85
CA VAL A 715 33.21 30.31 35.09
C VAL A 715 33.65 29.02 35.78
N TYR A 716 33.57 27.91 35.05
CA TYR A 716 34.25 26.68 35.45
C TYR A 716 35.77 26.92 35.44
N LYS A 717 36.40 26.77 36.59
CA LYS A 717 37.86 26.84 36.76
C LYS A 717 38.43 25.43 36.73
N HIS A 718 39.53 25.23 36.00
CA HIS A 718 40.17 23.91 35.90
C HIS A 718 40.60 23.37 37.27
N GLY A 719 40.38 22.08 37.51
CA GLY A 719 40.73 21.45 38.78
C GLY A 719 39.86 21.88 39.97
N LEU A 720 38.84 22.73 39.77
CA LEU A 720 37.90 23.07 40.83
C LEU A 720 37.02 21.85 41.16
N LYS A 721 36.84 21.60 42.46
CA LYS A 721 35.83 20.66 42.94
C LYS A 721 34.45 21.19 42.57
N VAL A 722 33.71 20.41 41.80
CA VAL A 722 32.37 20.74 41.32
C VAL A 722 31.39 19.69 41.80
N ASP A 723 30.33 20.14 42.47
CA ASP A 723 29.18 19.29 42.75
C ASP A 723 28.28 19.22 41.52
N CYS A 724 28.00 18.01 41.04
CA CYS A 724 27.11 17.86 39.92
C CYS A 724 25.69 18.32 40.29
N TYR A 725 25.09 19.21 39.47
CA TYR A 725 23.75 19.72 39.71
C TYR A 725 22.68 18.60 39.75
N HIS A 726 22.95 17.47 39.10
CA HIS A 726 22.03 16.35 38.93
C HIS A 726 22.18 15.24 39.98
N CYS A 727 23.40 14.73 40.23
CA CYS A 727 23.62 13.64 41.19
C CYS A 727 24.19 14.11 42.53
N LYS A 728 24.51 15.40 42.68
CA LYS A 728 25.11 16.01 43.88
C LYS A 728 26.46 15.43 44.30
N GLN A 729 27.06 14.56 43.49
CA GLN A 729 28.40 14.05 43.74
C GLN A 729 29.45 15.03 43.20
N ALA A 730 30.46 15.27 44.03
CA ALA A 730 31.61 16.08 43.67
C ALA A 730 32.48 15.36 42.63
N PHE A 731 33.04 16.11 41.68
CA PHE A 731 34.05 15.65 40.74
C PHE A 731 35.01 16.78 40.38
N GLN A 732 36.13 16.45 39.73
CA GLN A 732 37.08 17.43 39.20
C GLN A 732 37.44 17.10 37.76
N HIS A 733 37.77 18.15 36.99
CA HIS A 733 38.16 18.02 35.59
C HIS A 733 39.33 18.94 35.23
N VAL A 734 40.37 18.36 34.61
CA VAL A 734 41.60 19.07 34.21
C VAL A 734 41.98 18.69 32.79
N TRP A 735 42.39 19.67 32.01
CA TRP A 735 42.78 19.51 30.63
C TRP A 735 44.22 19.01 30.50
N CYS A 736 44.44 18.11 29.54
CA CYS A 736 45.80 17.75 29.16
C CYS A 736 46.41 18.84 28.25
N PRO A 737 47.56 19.44 28.60
CA PRO A 737 48.23 20.45 27.78
C PRO A 737 48.88 19.86 26.51
N HIS A 738 48.95 18.53 26.39
CA HIS A 738 49.53 17.84 25.23
C HIS A 738 48.50 17.53 24.15
N CYS A 739 47.32 17.03 24.55
CA CYS A 739 46.30 16.56 23.60
C CYS A 739 44.95 17.27 23.75
N THR A 740 44.83 18.24 24.65
CA THR A 740 43.61 19.02 24.94
C THR A 740 42.40 18.20 25.42
N LYS A 741 42.56 16.88 25.63
CA LYS A 741 41.49 16.04 26.20
C LYS A 741 41.39 16.23 27.72
N GLY A 742 40.16 16.16 28.22
CA GLY A 742 39.84 16.24 29.63
C GLY A 742 40.21 14.98 30.40
N ASN A 743 40.76 15.17 31.60
CA ASN A 743 40.97 14.14 32.62
C ASN A 743 39.97 14.38 33.75
N PHE A 744 39.30 13.31 34.19
CA PHE A 744 38.19 13.38 35.14
C PHE A 744 38.48 12.51 36.35
N TRP A 745 38.19 13.03 37.53
CA TRP A 745 38.24 12.29 38.78
C TRP A 745 36.84 12.16 39.34
N LYS A 746 36.40 10.91 39.54
CA LYS A 746 35.10 10.61 40.17
C LYS A 746 35.11 11.07 41.62
N ASN A 747 36.14 10.75 42.39
CA ASN A 747 36.27 11.33 43.71
C ASN A 747 37.07 12.64 43.62
N ALA A 748 36.43 13.75 43.97
CA ALA A 748 37.02 15.08 43.85
C ALA A 748 38.17 15.36 44.84
N ASP A 749 38.49 14.43 45.72
CA ASP A 749 39.63 14.56 46.62
C ASP A 749 40.87 13.80 46.09
N ASP A 750 40.71 13.03 45.01
CA ASP A 750 41.79 12.27 44.35
C ASP A 750 42.73 13.17 43.54
N TYR A 751 42.26 14.36 43.13
CA TYR A 751 43.08 15.34 42.45
C TYR A 751 43.43 16.51 43.39
N LYS A 752 44.74 16.76 43.51
CA LYS A 752 45.31 17.92 44.20
C LYS A 752 46.13 18.73 43.22
N GLN A 753 46.11 20.05 43.35
CA GLN A 753 46.93 20.91 42.50
C GLN A 753 48.43 20.60 42.69
N GLY A 754 49.19 20.63 41.60
CA GLY A 754 50.62 20.35 41.58
C GLY A 754 51.01 18.87 41.52
N VAL A 755 50.07 17.92 41.62
CA VAL A 755 50.36 16.49 41.45
C VAL A 755 50.63 16.14 39.99
N GLN A 756 51.45 15.10 39.78
CA GLN A 756 51.65 14.52 38.46
C GLN A 756 50.36 13.83 37.99
N ILE A 757 49.89 14.22 36.81
CA ILE A 757 48.69 13.68 36.16
C ILE A 757 49.15 12.95 34.91
N THR A 758 48.81 11.67 34.78
CA THR A 758 48.94 10.93 33.51
C THR A 758 47.67 11.09 32.70
N CYS A 759 47.78 11.65 31.49
CA CYS A 759 46.61 11.84 30.64
C CYS A 759 46.06 10.51 30.14
N ALA A 760 44.81 10.19 30.46
CA ALA A 760 44.18 8.93 30.03
C ALA A 760 44.11 8.79 28.49
N ALA A 761 44.12 9.90 27.75
CA ALA A 761 43.99 9.89 26.30
C ALA A 761 45.31 9.77 25.52
N CYS A 762 46.39 10.41 25.99
CA CYS A 762 47.68 10.42 25.28
C CYS A 762 48.82 9.80 26.07
N GLN A 763 48.56 9.36 27.30
CA GLN A 763 49.54 8.77 28.23
C GLN A 763 50.69 9.69 28.65
N ASN A 764 50.77 10.92 28.12
CA ASN A 764 51.73 11.92 28.59
C ASN A 764 51.40 12.40 29.99
N THR A 765 52.44 12.60 30.79
CA THR A 765 52.35 13.14 32.14
C THR A 765 52.47 14.67 32.11
N PHE A 766 51.82 15.34 33.05
CA PHE A 766 51.89 16.79 33.22
C PHE A 766 51.54 17.18 34.65
N LYS A 767 51.84 18.42 35.05
CA LYS A 767 51.34 19.02 36.30
C LYS A 767 50.42 20.19 35.98
N HIS A 768 49.44 20.44 36.86
CA HIS A 768 48.52 21.57 36.78
C HIS A 768 48.38 22.24 38.16
N LYS A 769 48.49 23.57 38.18
CA LYS A 769 48.27 24.41 39.36
C LYS A 769 47.59 25.71 38.92
N THR A 770 46.58 26.15 39.66
CA THR A 770 45.83 27.38 39.36
C THR A 770 46.39 28.51 40.20
N CYS A 771 46.66 29.67 39.59
CA CYS A 771 47.15 30.83 40.32
C CYS A 771 46.09 31.37 41.29
N ASN A 772 46.47 31.59 42.55
CA ASN A 772 45.53 32.12 43.56
C ASN A 772 45.08 33.56 43.25
N ASP A 773 45.92 34.38 42.63
CA ASP A 773 45.60 35.78 42.33
C ASP A 773 44.72 35.96 41.09
N CYS A 774 45.18 35.49 39.93
CA CYS A 774 44.49 35.73 38.66
C CYS A 774 43.61 34.55 38.23
N THR A 775 43.66 33.44 38.98
CA THR A 775 42.86 32.23 38.73
C THR A 775 43.17 31.53 37.41
N THR A 776 44.24 31.94 36.71
CA THR A 776 44.69 31.29 35.48
C THR A 776 45.29 29.92 35.79
N PRO A 777 44.90 28.87 35.05
CA PRO A 777 45.52 27.55 35.14
C PRO A 777 46.92 27.57 34.50
N ASN A 778 47.91 27.04 35.22
CA ASN A 778 49.29 26.89 34.76
C ASN A 778 49.59 25.41 34.57
N TYR A 779 50.27 25.09 33.46
CA TYR A 779 50.54 23.73 33.04
C TYR A 779 52.02 23.52 32.77
N TRP A 780 52.56 22.41 33.26
CA TRP A 780 53.91 21.98 32.94
C TRP A 780 53.82 20.68 32.17
N LYS A 781 54.21 20.73 30.90
CA LYS A 781 54.26 19.56 30.01
C LYS A 781 55.27 18.52 30.48
N ASP A 782 56.31 18.97 31.16
CA ASP A 782 57.27 18.13 31.84
C ASP A 782 56.83 17.94 33.31
N ALA A 783 56.51 16.70 33.66
CA ALA A 783 56.07 16.35 35.01
C ALA A 783 57.21 16.37 36.05
N SER A 784 58.48 16.42 35.61
CA SER A 784 59.64 16.48 36.52
C SER A 784 59.81 17.86 37.18
N VAL A 785 59.18 18.91 36.64
CA VAL A 785 59.26 20.27 37.18
C VAL A 785 58.71 20.30 38.61
N ASP A 786 59.52 20.77 39.56
CA ASP A 786 59.08 21.03 40.93
C ASP A 786 58.22 22.31 40.96
N VAL A 787 56.97 22.17 41.41
CA VAL A 787 55.97 23.24 41.48
C VAL A 787 55.64 23.62 42.93
N SER A 788 56.40 23.08 43.89
CA SER A 788 56.22 23.31 45.32
C SER A 788 56.80 24.65 45.81
N THR A 789 57.81 25.20 45.13
CA THR A 789 58.43 26.49 45.49
C THR A 789 58.93 27.28 44.27
N GLY A 790 58.68 28.61 44.25
CA GLY A 790 59.38 29.55 43.35
C GLY A 790 58.87 29.69 41.91
N VAL A 791 57.72 29.10 41.55
CA VAL A 791 57.17 29.21 40.18
C VAL A 791 56.13 30.34 40.12
N ASN A 792 56.33 31.28 39.19
CA ASN A 792 55.41 32.39 38.95
C ASN A 792 54.34 32.00 37.93
N CYS A 793 53.15 32.58 38.08
CA CYS A 793 52.07 32.43 37.13
C CYS A 793 52.44 33.03 35.78
N CYS A 794 52.23 32.28 34.70
CA CYS A 794 52.53 32.71 33.33
C CYS A 794 51.76 33.98 32.89
N THR A 795 50.66 34.32 33.56
CA THR A 795 49.82 35.48 33.22
C THR A 795 50.13 36.70 34.09
N CYS A 796 50.07 36.57 35.42
CA CYS A 796 50.21 37.72 36.32
C CYS A 796 51.59 37.84 36.95
N GLN A 797 52.51 36.90 36.67
CA GLN A 797 53.87 36.85 37.21
C GLN A 797 53.97 36.78 38.74
N LYS A 798 52.86 36.56 39.45
CA LYS A 798 52.83 36.33 40.90
C LYS A 798 53.10 34.86 41.26
N PRO A 799 53.60 34.56 42.48
CA PRO A 799 53.82 33.18 42.92
C PRO A 799 52.53 32.33 42.88
N LEU A 800 52.67 31.06 42.47
CA LEU A 800 51.57 30.11 42.28
C LEU A 800 51.11 29.39 43.55
#